data_AF-A0A9N8H7F8-F1
#
_entry.id   AF-A0A9N8H7F8-F1
#
_cell.length_a   1.000
_cell.length_b   1.000
_cell.length_c   1.000
_cell.angle_alpha   90.00
_cell.angle_beta   90.00
_cell.angle_gamma   90.00
#
_symmetry.space_group_name_H-M   'P 1'
#
loop_
_entity.id
_entity.type
_entity.pdbx_description
1 polymer ?
#
loop_
_entity_poly.entity_id
_entity_poly.type
_entity_poly.pdbx_seq_one_letter_code
_entity_poly.pdbx_strand_id
1 'polypeptide(L)'
;MYLQPSYPLYLHPSDSTVPTTSDLRGLQLLECVDRVQTLLRQGNNADASNQLDDCSKQDYPSPNIFDLVPHEDILKLLVNPHQLIQDGIMEYAWTFYDMVNSNLNKPDSIKLGDTRHERLGIVLPSIQDHTVREPATNTPYGHTAYMKYMVWKFIKSLGVKNIALAGLYYGDMYSPEEQFLQLLHREEGRRGMEGGFVMCGPSKKDRAKALQLIRECEVPNIFLDTALVPNIRFRRSKTMSENSKATGDDLMGALMAADKALADAGYPMAATTEDGAPMGQVYINFVDLMEFVNVTSEPVRGNGDDPRDYNMQFQENVTKVEQIFDRLKKADSKGVGQRLTGILYEEGKGRADYRDYAKIAQWLRSHFPPQRYTILVHAHGGTGTEHAASLEAVNAGANGVWAGFIPQAAQSGHNSYFLYLDNLITNGNEHVWGTFDLHTGIELAKAIYSLNFLSVQYPKDCPIWGEYVLRTVHTAFKITNELEWRSRTEDMYHWWSHDDKQVLDEMRRELHAVEPRGAYQESSRYRIAPLVSDPLTIGERLGEVGFIKKNGRTIQEAKLHYGRSMQEIMLAIMNAGIRANFDAEEMLSRLAQWVELRDLKEKARQLPQGANATGTSFNREHQRWQQRWSQKWQQVRAFPVPTPK
;
A
#
# COMPACT_ATOMS: atom_id res chain seq x y z
N MET A 1 -1.04 20.13 28.35
CA MET A 1 0.12 20.83 27.75
C MET A 1 0.55 19.95 26.59
N TYR A 2 0.11 20.26 25.38
CA TYR A 2 0.59 19.54 24.19
C TYR A 2 1.94 20.17 23.84
N LEU A 3 3.00 19.35 23.80
CA LEU A 3 4.30 19.74 23.28
C LEU A 3 4.06 20.28 21.86
N GLN A 4 4.58 21.48 21.56
CA GLN A 4 4.61 21.90 20.17
C GLN A 4 5.63 21.01 19.46
N PRO A 5 5.25 20.24 18.43
CA PRO A 5 6.20 19.40 17.72
C PRO A 5 7.30 20.31 17.16
N SER A 6 8.55 20.04 17.54
CA SER A 6 9.73 20.79 17.10
C SER A 6 10.21 20.39 15.71
N TYR A 7 9.56 19.42 15.08
CA TYR A 7 9.90 18.98 13.74
C TYR A 7 9.40 20.01 12.72
N PRO A 8 10.27 20.50 11.83
CA PRO A 8 9.81 21.31 10.73
C PRO A 8 8.98 20.40 9.80
N LEU A 9 7.66 20.55 9.83
CA LEU A 9 6.80 20.15 8.70
C LEU A 9 7.25 20.81 7.39
N TYR A 10 8.11 21.83 7.48
CA TYR A 10 8.89 22.39 6.41
C TYR A 10 10.12 21.52 6.13
N LEU A 11 9.94 20.53 5.26
CA LEU A 11 11.07 20.07 4.44
C LEU A 11 11.71 21.33 3.84
N HIS A 12 12.93 21.64 4.25
CA HIS A 12 13.62 22.84 3.77
C HIS A 12 13.70 22.73 2.25
N PRO A 13 13.23 23.73 1.48
CA PRO A 13 13.43 23.72 0.05
C PRO A 13 14.94 23.62 -0.17
N SER A 14 15.38 22.47 -0.68
CA SER A 14 16.76 22.34 -1.12
C SER A 14 16.97 23.38 -2.22
N ASP A 15 18.13 24.05 -2.24
CA ASP A 15 18.51 25.03 -3.29
C ASP A 15 18.63 24.41 -4.70
N SER A 16 18.08 23.21 -4.91
CA SER A 16 17.99 22.59 -6.22
C SER A 16 17.00 23.37 -7.09
N THR A 17 17.37 23.59 -8.35
CA THR A 17 16.49 24.16 -9.37
C THR A 17 15.39 23.15 -9.69
N VAL A 18 14.37 23.07 -8.83
CA VAL A 18 13.22 22.17 -8.99
C VAL A 18 12.45 22.56 -10.26
N PRO A 19 12.00 21.59 -11.08
CA PRO A 19 11.20 21.88 -12.26
C PRO A 19 9.98 22.74 -11.91
N THR A 20 9.83 23.87 -12.60
CA THR A 20 8.73 24.83 -12.42
C THR A 20 7.41 24.35 -13.06
N THR A 21 7.17 23.04 -13.15
CA THR A 21 6.00 22.51 -13.87
C THR A 21 4.75 22.52 -13.00
N SER A 22 3.61 22.61 -13.67
CA SER A 22 2.24 22.52 -13.14
C SER A 22 1.90 21.22 -12.37
N ASP A 23 2.89 20.35 -12.17
CA ASP A 23 2.72 18.96 -11.73
C ASP A 23 2.85 18.78 -10.22
N LEU A 24 3.31 19.81 -9.47
CA LEU A 24 3.41 19.76 -8.01
C LEU A 24 2.16 20.28 -7.28
N ARG A 25 1.04 20.49 -7.98
CA ARG A 25 -0.21 20.98 -7.36
C ARG A 25 -0.70 20.10 -6.21
N GLY A 26 -0.45 18.79 -6.27
CA GLY A 26 -0.77 17.91 -5.16
C GLY A 26 0.08 18.12 -3.91
N LEU A 27 1.34 18.55 -4.03
CA LEU A 27 2.15 18.93 -2.87
C LEU A 27 1.74 20.29 -2.30
N GLN A 28 1.30 21.22 -3.16
CA GLN A 28 0.73 22.49 -2.73
C GLN A 28 -0.52 22.28 -1.86
N LEU A 29 -1.34 21.26 -2.15
CA LEU A 29 -2.48 20.86 -1.31
C LEU A 29 -2.02 20.46 0.09
N LEU A 30 -0.98 19.60 0.22
CA LEU A 30 -0.43 19.21 1.52
C LEU A 30 0.07 20.41 2.30
N GLU A 31 0.92 21.24 1.69
CA GLU A 31 1.51 22.41 2.35
C GLU A 31 0.45 23.41 2.80
N CYS A 32 -0.61 23.58 2.00
CA CYS A 32 -1.76 24.37 2.39
C CYS A 32 -2.41 23.82 3.66
N VAL A 33 -2.72 22.53 3.69
CA VAL A 33 -3.44 21.91 4.82
C VAL A 33 -2.55 21.90 6.07
N ASP A 34 -1.24 21.68 5.93
CA ASP A 34 -0.28 21.76 7.03
C ASP A 34 -0.24 23.16 7.66
N ARG A 35 -0.34 24.23 6.86
CA ARG A 35 -0.46 25.61 7.38
C ARG A 35 -1.74 25.80 8.20
N VAL A 36 -2.88 25.28 7.71
CA VAL A 36 -4.15 25.33 8.47
C VAL A 36 -4.01 24.57 9.78
N GLN A 37 -3.45 23.36 9.75
CA GLN A 37 -3.25 22.54 10.95
C GLN A 37 -2.33 23.23 11.97
N THR A 38 -1.25 23.86 11.49
CA THR A 38 -0.32 24.61 12.33
C THR A 38 -1.01 25.76 13.07
N LEU A 39 -1.84 26.54 12.37
CA LEU A 39 -2.63 27.63 12.97
C LEU A 39 -3.62 27.10 14.02
N LEU A 40 -4.26 25.96 13.77
CA LEU A 40 -5.16 25.30 14.74
C LEU A 40 -4.41 24.88 16.00
N ARG A 41 -3.20 24.30 15.88
CA ARG A 41 -2.35 23.93 17.04
C ARG A 41 -1.91 25.14 17.86
N GLN A 42 -1.76 26.30 17.22
CA GLN A 42 -1.44 27.57 17.88
C GLN A 42 -2.68 28.20 18.55
N GLY A 43 -3.86 27.57 18.46
CA GLY A 43 -5.12 28.11 18.97
C GLY A 43 -5.71 29.24 18.12
N ASN A 44 -5.16 29.48 16.91
CA ASN A 44 -5.54 30.57 16.04
C ASN A 44 -6.64 30.13 15.03
N ASN A 45 -7.83 29.85 15.57
CA ASN A 45 -8.94 29.30 14.79
C ASN A 45 -9.44 30.23 13.67
N ALA A 46 -9.37 31.55 13.87
CA ALA A 46 -9.81 32.53 12.87
C ALA A 46 -8.87 32.53 11.65
N ASP A 47 -7.56 32.58 11.88
CA ASP A 47 -6.59 32.56 10.79
C ASP A 47 -6.56 31.20 10.10
N ALA A 48 -6.75 30.10 10.84
CA ALA A 48 -6.91 28.77 10.23
C ALA A 48 -8.10 28.73 9.25
N SER A 49 -9.24 29.32 9.62
CA SER A 49 -10.41 29.41 8.73
C SER A 49 -10.13 30.29 7.51
N ASN A 50 -9.46 31.44 7.68
CA ASN A 50 -9.10 32.31 6.56
C ASN A 50 -8.12 31.62 5.60
N GLN A 51 -7.11 30.94 6.15
CA GLN A 51 -6.14 30.18 5.37
C GLN A 51 -6.82 29.04 4.59
N LEU A 52 -7.81 28.38 5.18
CA LEU A 52 -8.61 27.36 4.52
C LEU A 52 -9.41 27.93 3.34
N ASP A 53 -10.05 29.09 3.52
CA ASP A 53 -10.79 29.78 2.46
C ASP A 53 -9.88 30.24 1.32
N ASP A 54 -8.64 30.64 1.61
CA ASP A 54 -7.67 30.99 0.57
C ASP A 54 -7.16 29.76 -0.17
N CYS A 55 -6.96 28.67 0.54
CA CYS A 55 -6.62 27.39 -0.07
C CYS A 55 -7.71 26.88 -1.00
N SER A 56 -8.98 26.97 -0.63
CA SER A 56 -10.10 26.45 -1.44
C SER A 56 -10.28 27.17 -2.78
N LYS A 57 -9.61 28.31 -2.99
CA LYS A 57 -9.63 29.07 -4.24
C LYS A 57 -8.56 28.59 -5.25
N GLN A 58 -7.62 27.76 -4.81
CA GLN A 58 -6.56 27.22 -5.66
C GLN A 58 -7.04 26.02 -6.47
N ASP A 59 -6.39 25.76 -7.60
CA ASP A 59 -6.68 24.62 -8.47
C ASP A 59 -5.80 23.44 -8.08
N TYR A 60 -6.42 22.37 -7.54
CA TYR A 60 -5.73 21.15 -7.13
C TYR A 60 -6.18 19.95 -7.98
N PRO A 61 -5.35 18.89 -8.09
CA PRO A 61 -5.75 17.66 -8.78
C PRO A 61 -7.01 17.05 -8.15
N SER A 62 -7.88 16.47 -8.98
CA SER A 62 -9.10 15.82 -8.52
C SER A 62 -8.89 14.33 -8.25
N PRO A 63 -9.47 13.76 -7.18
CA PRO A 63 -10.28 14.42 -6.16
C PRO A 63 -9.45 15.22 -5.14
N ASN A 64 -9.93 16.41 -4.75
CA ASN A 64 -9.35 17.21 -3.66
C ASN A 64 -10.40 17.47 -2.56
N ILE A 65 -9.90 17.77 -1.35
CA ILE A 65 -10.74 17.87 -0.16
C ILE A 65 -11.68 19.09 -0.19
N PHE A 66 -11.25 20.21 -0.76
CA PHE A 66 -12.01 21.46 -0.77
C PHE A 66 -13.26 21.39 -1.67
N ASP A 67 -13.21 20.56 -2.72
CA ASP A 67 -14.37 20.32 -3.59
C ASP A 67 -15.41 19.38 -2.98
N LEU A 68 -14.96 18.47 -2.11
CA LEU A 68 -15.72 17.30 -1.69
C LEU A 68 -16.20 17.35 -0.24
N VAL A 69 -15.51 18.09 0.63
CA VAL A 69 -15.78 18.14 2.07
C VAL A 69 -16.12 19.57 2.49
N PRO A 70 -17.20 19.79 3.27
CA PRO A 70 -17.51 21.09 3.87
C PRO A 70 -16.32 21.70 4.64
N HIS A 71 -16.07 23.01 4.50
CA HIS A 71 -14.99 23.71 5.20
C HIS A 71 -15.00 23.45 6.72
N GLU A 72 -16.17 23.56 7.37
CA GLU A 72 -16.29 23.29 8.80
C GLU A 72 -15.90 21.87 9.20
N ASP A 73 -16.08 20.89 8.32
CA ASP A 73 -15.76 19.50 8.59
C ASP A 73 -14.28 19.21 8.33
N ILE A 74 -13.64 19.92 7.38
CA ILE A 74 -12.18 19.88 7.22
C ILE A 74 -11.48 20.32 8.51
N LEU A 75 -11.90 21.44 9.10
CA LEU A 75 -11.34 21.92 10.37
C LEU A 75 -11.51 20.89 11.50
N LYS A 76 -12.66 20.20 11.57
CA LYS A 76 -12.91 19.14 12.56
C LYS A 76 -12.03 17.91 12.34
N LEU A 77 -11.80 17.54 11.09
CA LEU A 77 -10.90 16.44 10.74
C LEU A 77 -9.46 16.73 11.19
N LEU A 78 -8.99 17.97 11.01
CA LEU A 78 -7.62 18.37 11.38
C LEU A 78 -7.34 18.36 12.89
N VAL A 79 -8.37 18.45 13.72
CA VAL A 79 -8.27 18.35 15.19
C VAL A 79 -8.84 17.05 15.75
N ASN A 80 -9.14 16.08 14.88
CA ASN A 80 -9.65 14.78 15.31
C ASN A 80 -8.58 14.04 16.14
N PRO A 81 -8.95 13.29 17.19
CA PRO A 81 -7.99 12.51 18.00
C PRO A 81 -7.09 11.59 17.17
N HIS A 82 -7.60 10.96 16.12
CA HIS A 82 -6.79 10.12 15.23
C HIS A 82 -5.70 10.91 14.51
N GLN A 83 -5.98 12.16 14.12
CA GLN A 83 -4.97 13.03 13.51
C GLN A 83 -3.89 13.43 14.52
N LEU A 84 -4.27 13.74 15.76
CA LEU A 84 -3.29 14.08 16.81
C LEU A 84 -2.37 12.91 17.15
N ILE A 85 -2.91 11.70 17.22
CA ILE A 85 -2.11 10.47 17.40
C ILE A 85 -1.19 10.24 16.21
N GLN A 86 -1.69 10.50 14.99
CA GLN A 86 -0.89 10.41 13.78
C GLN A 86 0.30 11.36 13.83
N ASP A 87 0.09 12.59 14.27
CA ASP A 87 1.15 13.59 14.39
C ASP A 87 2.25 13.11 15.36
N GLY A 88 1.85 12.58 16.52
CA GLY A 88 2.80 12.01 17.49
C GLY A 88 3.51 10.75 16.98
N ILE A 89 2.83 9.89 16.20
CA ILE A 89 3.46 8.73 15.55
C ILE A 89 4.48 9.18 14.49
N MET A 90 4.19 10.24 13.74
CA MET A 90 5.14 10.80 12.77
C MET A 90 6.37 11.39 13.47
N GLU A 91 6.19 12.10 14.58
CA GLU A 91 7.28 12.60 15.41
C GLU A 91 8.15 11.46 15.96
N TYR A 92 7.53 10.40 16.50
CA TYR A 92 8.23 9.18 16.88
C TYR A 92 9.01 8.56 15.72
N ALA A 93 8.39 8.46 14.54
CA ALA A 93 9.01 7.85 13.37
C ALA A 93 10.22 8.64 12.86
N TRP A 94 10.14 9.97 12.84
CA TRP A 94 11.26 10.84 12.47
C TRP A 94 12.40 10.77 13.49
N THR A 95 12.09 10.87 14.78
CA THR A 95 13.08 10.72 15.85
C THR A 95 13.82 9.40 15.72
N PHE A 96 13.07 8.31 15.55
CA PHE A 96 13.62 6.98 15.35
C PHE A 96 14.52 6.91 14.11
N TYR A 97 14.12 7.50 12.98
CA TYR A 97 14.95 7.54 11.77
C TYR A 97 16.26 8.30 11.97
N ASP A 98 16.21 9.46 12.62
CA ASP A 98 17.41 10.25 12.92
C ASP A 98 18.36 9.46 13.82
N MET A 99 17.81 8.75 14.81
CA MET A 99 18.59 7.85 15.67
C MET A 99 19.25 6.73 14.87
N VAL A 100 18.53 6.05 13.97
CA VAL A 100 19.10 5.00 13.08
C VAL A 100 20.27 5.55 12.27
N ASN A 101 20.15 6.76 11.70
CA ASN A 101 21.22 7.33 10.87
C ASN A 101 22.41 7.87 11.69
N SER A 102 22.17 8.22 12.96
CA SER A 102 23.23 8.67 13.87
C SER A 102 23.96 7.52 14.57
N ASN A 103 23.28 6.39 14.78
CA ASN A 103 23.80 5.23 15.51
C ASN A 103 24.27 4.12 14.55
N LEU A 104 25.44 4.32 13.97
CA LEU A 104 26.04 3.38 13.00
C LEU A 104 26.75 2.17 13.64
N ASN A 105 26.58 1.94 14.95
CA ASN A 105 27.27 0.86 15.66
C ASN A 105 26.60 -0.50 15.40
N LYS A 106 26.67 -0.98 14.15
CA LYS A 106 26.29 -2.33 13.78
C LYS A 106 27.28 -3.34 14.37
N PRO A 107 26.83 -4.50 14.87
CA PRO A 107 27.76 -5.55 15.27
C PRO A 107 28.61 -6.03 14.07
N ASP A 108 29.94 -6.11 14.27
CA ASP A 108 30.91 -6.51 13.25
C ASP A 108 30.61 -7.90 12.66
N SER A 109 30.04 -8.80 13.46
CA SER A 109 29.66 -10.14 13.05
C SER A 109 28.50 -10.67 13.87
N ILE A 110 27.80 -11.66 13.31
CA ILE A 110 26.75 -12.42 13.98
C ILE A 110 27.08 -13.90 13.92
N LYS A 111 26.56 -14.66 14.89
CA LYS A 111 26.60 -16.11 14.82
C LYS A 111 25.58 -16.60 13.79
N LEU A 112 26.08 -17.19 12.70
CA LEU A 112 25.26 -17.86 11.70
C LEU A 112 24.82 -19.26 12.19
N GLY A 113 23.68 -19.73 11.70
CA GLY A 113 23.22 -21.10 11.96
C GLY A 113 23.89 -22.13 11.04
N ASP A 114 23.77 -23.42 11.38
CA ASP A 114 24.23 -24.49 10.52
C ASP A 114 23.37 -24.59 9.24
N THR A 115 24.00 -24.79 8.08
CA THR A 115 23.27 -24.94 6.81
C THR A 115 22.46 -26.23 6.79
N ARG A 116 21.13 -26.10 6.90
CA ARG A 116 20.18 -27.23 6.81
C ARG A 116 19.74 -27.51 5.38
N HIS A 117 19.67 -26.46 4.56
CA HIS A 117 19.34 -26.52 3.14
C HIS A 117 20.42 -25.82 2.33
N GLU A 118 21.13 -26.58 1.49
CA GLU A 118 22.28 -26.09 0.71
C GLU A 118 21.95 -24.80 -0.05
N ARG A 119 20.82 -24.76 -0.77
CA ARG A 119 20.41 -23.60 -1.54
C ARG A 119 20.10 -22.38 -0.67
N LEU A 120 19.45 -22.56 0.48
CA LEU A 120 19.13 -21.44 1.38
C LEU A 120 20.40 -20.85 2.02
N GLY A 121 21.43 -21.66 2.24
CA GLY A 121 22.72 -21.19 2.76
C GLY A 121 23.53 -20.36 1.78
N ILE A 122 23.28 -20.45 0.46
CA ILE A 122 24.13 -19.81 -0.57
C ILE A 122 23.37 -18.86 -1.51
N VAL A 123 22.04 -18.81 -1.46
CA VAL A 123 21.26 -17.95 -2.36
C VAL A 123 21.56 -16.48 -2.08
N LEU A 124 21.78 -15.69 -3.14
CA LEU A 124 21.79 -14.23 -3.02
C LEU A 124 20.35 -13.76 -2.80
N PRO A 125 20.00 -13.21 -1.63
CA PRO A 125 18.62 -12.85 -1.32
C PRO A 125 18.11 -11.76 -2.26
N SER A 126 17.13 -12.10 -3.09
CA SER A 126 16.39 -11.12 -3.88
C SER A 126 15.11 -10.73 -3.15
N ILE A 127 14.93 -9.44 -2.87
CA ILE A 127 13.73 -8.90 -2.23
C ILE A 127 13.14 -7.86 -3.17
N GLN A 128 11.83 -7.97 -3.42
CA GLN A 128 11.00 -6.87 -3.87
C GLN A 128 10.18 -6.43 -2.66
N ASP A 129 10.58 -5.33 -2.00
CA ASP A 129 9.81 -4.79 -0.87
C ASP A 129 8.50 -4.21 -1.38
N HIS A 130 7.42 -4.49 -0.66
CA HIS A 130 6.10 -3.90 -0.94
C HIS A 130 5.56 -3.04 0.19
N THR A 131 6.34 -2.80 1.24
CA THR A 131 5.86 -2.21 2.50
C THR A 131 5.29 -0.81 2.28
N VAL A 132 5.85 -0.07 1.31
CA VAL A 132 5.36 1.27 0.93
C VAL A 132 4.04 1.19 0.13
N ARG A 133 3.95 0.28 -0.85
CA ARG A 133 2.76 0.11 -1.73
C ARG A 133 1.59 -0.52 -1.00
N GLU A 134 1.83 -1.54 -0.20
CA GLU A 134 0.80 -2.28 0.53
C GLU A 134 0.93 -2.04 2.03
N PRO A 135 0.66 -0.81 2.49
CA PRO A 135 0.56 -0.59 3.91
C PRO A 135 -0.72 -1.24 4.40
N ALA A 136 -0.61 -2.20 5.32
CA ALA A 136 -1.73 -2.83 6.05
C ALA A 136 -3.09 -2.71 5.35
N THR A 137 -3.35 -3.53 4.33
CA THR A 137 -4.67 -3.59 3.67
C THR A 137 -5.79 -4.02 4.61
N ASN A 138 -5.42 -4.48 5.80
CA ASN A 138 -6.27 -4.72 6.94
C ASN A 138 -6.29 -3.54 7.93
N THR A 139 -5.95 -2.32 7.55
CA THR A 139 -6.11 -1.13 8.39
C THR A 139 -7.24 -0.28 7.83
N PRO A 140 -8.17 0.24 8.67
CA PRO A 140 -9.20 1.15 8.19
C PRO A 140 -8.61 2.56 8.01
N TYR A 141 -7.34 2.74 8.36
CA TYR A 141 -6.62 3.99 8.26
C TYR A 141 -5.89 4.07 6.92
N GLY A 142 -6.20 5.09 6.14
CA GLY A 142 -5.45 5.37 4.92
C GLY A 142 -4.01 5.82 5.21
N HIS A 143 -3.08 5.51 4.30
CA HIS A 143 -1.74 6.10 4.31
C HIS A 143 -1.71 7.41 3.54
N THR A 144 -1.10 8.42 4.13
CA THR A 144 -0.80 9.70 3.48
C THR A 144 0.56 9.63 2.77
N ALA A 145 0.86 10.62 1.92
CA ALA A 145 2.16 10.71 1.26
C ALA A 145 3.34 10.80 2.26
N TYR A 146 3.17 11.55 3.36
CA TYR A 146 4.20 11.66 4.41
C TYR A 146 4.51 10.33 5.08
N MET A 147 3.48 9.52 5.36
CA MET A 147 3.68 8.20 5.95
C MET A 147 4.41 7.27 5.00
N LYS A 148 4.03 7.25 3.72
CA LYS A 148 4.71 6.45 2.69
C LYS A 148 6.17 6.85 2.54
N TYR A 149 6.44 8.15 2.57
CA TYR A 149 7.81 8.68 2.55
C TYR A 149 8.62 8.24 3.77
N MET A 150 8.01 8.26 4.96
CA MET A 150 8.67 7.75 6.18
C MET A 150 8.93 6.24 6.13
N VAL A 151 7.96 5.44 5.66
CA VAL A 151 8.16 4.01 5.44
C VAL A 151 9.27 3.77 4.43
N TRP A 152 9.31 4.52 3.32
CA TRP A 152 10.39 4.43 2.33
C TRP A 152 11.76 4.71 2.95
N LYS A 153 11.88 5.75 3.78
CA LYS A 153 13.12 6.06 4.52
C LYS A 153 13.56 4.88 5.39
N PHE A 154 12.64 4.25 6.11
CA PHE A 154 12.93 3.04 6.87
C PHE A 154 13.42 1.89 5.98
N ILE A 155 12.70 1.58 4.90
CA ILE A 155 13.08 0.49 4.00
C ILE A 155 14.45 0.73 3.37
N LYS A 156 14.78 1.97 2.98
CA LYS A 156 16.11 2.33 2.47
C LYS A 156 17.20 2.17 3.54
N SER A 157 16.92 2.49 4.79
CA SER A 157 17.88 2.31 5.90
C SER A 157 18.22 0.84 6.18
N LEU A 158 17.39 -0.10 5.74
CA LEU A 158 17.67 -1.55 5.81
C LEU A 158 18.62 -2.05 4.71
N GLY A 159 19.00 -1.21 3.74
CA GLY A 159 19.77 -1.62 2.57
C GLY A 159 18.94 -2.28 1.46
N VAL A 160 17.61 -2.21 1.53
CA VAL A 160 16.74 -2.75 0.49
C VAL A 160 16.83 -1.89 -0.78
N LYS A 161 17.05 -2.57 -1.91
CA LYS A 161 17.29 -1.92 -3.21
C LYS A 161 16.08 -1.94 -4.12
N ASN A 162 15.26 -2.99 -4.11
CA ASN A 162 14.08 -3.07 -4.97
C ASN A 162 12.84 -2.77 -4.13
N ILE A 163 12.17 -1.65 -4.41
CA ILE A 163 11.02 -1.17 -3.62
C ILE A 163 9.86 -0.89 -4.57
N ALA A 164 8.70 -1.50 -4.30
CA ALA A 164 7.45 -1.13 -4.93
C ALA A 164 6.97 0.17 -4.29
N LEU A 165 7.23 1.30 -4.96
CA LEU A 165 6.97 2.63 -4.43
C LEU A 165 5.47 2.94 -4.40
N ALA A 166 4.75 2.58 -5.45
CA ALA A 166 3.37 3.00 -5.64
C ALA A 166 2.52 1.94 -6.36
N GLY A 167 1.25 1.82 -5.94
CA GLY A 167 0.23 0.98 -6.57
C GLY A 167 -0.82 1.80 -7.32
N LEU A 168 -0.72 1.90 -8.64
CA LEU A 168 -1.57 2.76 -9.47
C LEU A 168 -2.77 1.97 -10.01
N TYR A 169 -3.84 1.87 -9.21
CA TYR A 169 -5.05 1.10 -9.51
C TYR A 169 -6.35 1.95 -9.56
N TYR A 170 -6.22 3.27 -9.50
CA TYR A 170 -7.34 4.20 -9.32
C TYR A 170 -7.74 4.94 -10.60
N GLY A 171 -7.26 4.48 -11.76
CA GLY A 171 -7.50 5.11 -13.05
C GLY A 171 -7.02 6.56 -13.09
N ASP A 172 -7.96 7.50 -13.22
CA ASP A 172 -7.67 8.93 -13.40
C ASP A 172 -7.78 9.73 -12.08
N MET A 173 -8.11 9.08 -10.96
CA MET A 173 -8.26 9.75 -9.65
C MET A 173 -6.88 10.01 -9.04
N TYR A 174 -6.58 11.27 -8.73
CA TYR A 174 -5.37 11.63 -8.00
C TYR A 174 -5.34 10.95 -6.62
N SER A 175 -4.24 10.25 -6.33
CA SER A 175 -4.14 9.36 -5.18
C SER A 175 -2.93 9.69 -4.29
N PRO A 176 -2.91 9.20 -3.03
CA PRO A 176 -1.75 9.35 -2.15
C PRO A 176 -0.48 8.70 -2.71
N GLU A 177 -0.64 7.74 -3.64
CA GLU A 177 0.46 7.10 -4.36
C GLU A 177 1.16 8.09 -5.31
N GLU A 178 0.38 8.85 -6.09
CA GLU A 178 0.90 9.90 -6.97
C GLU A 178 1.56 11.01 -6.17
N GLN A 179 0.90 11.46 -5.10
CA GLN A 179 1.42 12.49 -4.21
C GLN A 179 2.72 12.07 -3.52
N PHE A 180 2.82 10.81 -3.11
CA PHE A 180 4.04 10.24 -2.54
C PHE A 180 5.20 10.26 -3.55
N LEU A 181 4.98 9.86 -4.81
CA LEU A 181 6.05 9.90 -5.83
C LEU A 181 6.52 11.33 -6.11
N GLN A 182 5.59 12.28 -6.14
CA GLN A 182 5.92 13.71 -6.29
C GLN A 182 6.74 14.22 -5.11
N LEU A 183 6.35 13.85 -3.88
CA LEU A 183 7.07 14.21 -2.66
C LEU A 183 8.47 13.60 -2.68
N LEU A 184 8.58 12.29 -2.94
CA LEU A 184 9.86 11.59 -2.99
C LEU A 184 10.79 12.19 -4.06
N HIS A 185 10.27 12.53 -5.24
CA HIS A 185 11.05 13.19 -6.28
C HIS A 185 11.53 14.58 -5.85
N ARG A 186 10.67 15.37 -5.20
CA ARG A 186 11.03 16.71 -4.72
C ARG A 186 12.14 16.65 -3.66
N GLU A 187 12.04 15.73 -2.72
CA GLU A 187 12.97 15.66 -1.58
C GLU A 187 14.29 14.95 -1.91
N GLU A 188 14.23 13.90 -2.73
CA GLU A 188 15.39 13.02 -2.97
C GLU A 188 15.90 13.04 -4.41
N GLY A 189 15.19 13.74 -5.31
CA GLY A 189 15.46 13.77 -6.73
C GLY A 189 15.43 12.38 -7.36
N ARG A 190 16.18 12.23 -8.46
CA ARG A 190 16.33 10.96 -9.18
C ARG A 190 16.95 9.86 -8.32
N ARG A 191 17.88 10.23 -7.43
CA ARG A 191 18.61 9.26 -6.60
C ARG A 191 17.69 8.54 -5.62
N GLY A 192 16.71 9.22 -5.04
CA GLY A 192 15.71 8.58 -4.18
C GLY A 192 14.81 7.58 -4.93
N MET A 193 14.69 7.71 -6.25
CA MET A 193 13.90 6.80 -7.08
C MET A 193 14.66 5.53 -7.46
N GLU A 194 15.99 5.48 -7.29
CA GLU A 194 16.81 4.33 -7.69
C GLU A 194 16.32 3.03 -7.05
N GLY A 195 16.14 2.01 -7.90
CA GLY A 195 15.57 0.73 -7.50
C GLY A 195 14.06 0.74 -7.18
N GLY A 196 13.42 1.88 -7.33
CA GLY A 196 11.96 2.04 -7.20
C GLY A 196 11.19 1.50 -8.40
N PHE A 197 10.04 0.91 -8.13
CA PHE A 197 9.08 0.41 -9.11
C PHE A 197 7.73 1.09 -8.92
N VAL A 198 7.13 1.57 -10.02
CA VAL A 198 5.68 1.82 -10.06
C VAL A 198 4.94 0.56 -10.46
N MET A 199 3.95 0.16 -9.67
CA MET A 199 3.05 -0.95 -9.98
C MET A 199 1.78 -0.41 -10.64
N CYS A 200 1.27 -1.10 -11.65
CA CYS A 200 0.00 -0.71 -12.27
C CYS A 200 -0.88 -1.91 -12.61
N GLY A 201 -2.18 -1.69 -12.48
CA GLY A 201 -3.19 -2.68 -12.81
C GLY A 201 -3.25 -3.00 -14.32
N PRO A 202 -3.96 -4.08 -14.68
CA PRO A 202 -4.08 -4.49 -16.08
C PRO A 202 -4.93 -3.55 -16.92
N SER A 203 -5.53 -2.47 -16.38
CA SER A 203 -6.33 -1.56 -17.19
C SER A 203 -5.43 -0.62 -18.03
N LYS A 204 -5.93 -0.18 -19.19
CA LYS A 204 -5.20 0.79 -20.03
C LYS A 204 -5.00 2.13 -19.33
N LYS A 205 -5.93 2.52 -18.45
CA LYS A 205 -5.85 3.79 -17.71
C LYS A 205 -4.75 3.74 -16.65
N ASP A 206 -4.72 2.66 -15.88
CA ASP A 206 -3.70 2.42 -14.85
C ASP A 206 -2.30 2.39 -15.47
N ARG A 207 -2.15 1.67 -16.60
CA ARG A 207 -0.90 1.65 -17.38
C ARG A 207 -0.52 3.05 -17.88
N ALA A 208 -1.46 3.79 -18.47
CA ALA A 208 -1.18 5.14 -18.97
C ALA A 208 -0.70 6.08 -17.85
N LYS A 209 -1.34 6.00 -16.67
CA LYS A 209 -0.95 6.76 -15.48
C LYS A 209 0.45 6.38 -15.00
N ALA A 210 0.79 5.09 -14.94
CA ALA A 210 2.12 4.65 -14.57
C ALA A 210 3.21 5.15 -15.52
N LEU A 211 2.97 5.07 -16.83
CA LEU A 211 3.90 5.57 -17.84
C LEU A 211 4.05 7.10 -17.78
N GLN A 212 3.00 7.82 -17.38
CA GLN A 212 3.06 9.26 -17.10
C GLN A 212 4.01 9.55 -15.93
N LEU A 213 3.82 8.88 -14.78
CA LEU A 213 4.63 9.11 -13.58
C LEU A 213 6.08 8.66 -13.72
N ILE A 214 6.38 7.65 -14.55
CA ILE A 214 7.77 7.31 -14.92
C ILE A 214 8.50 8.52 -15.51
N ARG A 215 7.82 9.32 -16.34
CA ARG A 215 8.41 10.50 -16.96
C ARG A 215 8.43 11.70 -16.02
N GLU A 216 7.36 11.91 -15.27
CA GLU A 216 7.20 13.10 -14.41
C GLU A 216 8.01 13.02 -13.11
N CYS A 217 8.05 11.83 -12.49
CA CYS A 217 8.73 11.60 -11.21
C CYS A 217 10.05 10.82 -11.38
N GLU A 218 10.44 10.53 -12.62
CA GLU A 218 11.66 9.78 -12.97
C GLU A 218 11.72 8.42 -12.27
N VAL A 219 10.64 7.64 -12.23
CA VAL A 219 10.69 6.28 -11.64
C VAL A 219 11.41 5.32 -12.59
N PRO A 220 12.48 4.62 -12.16
CA PRO A 220 13.35 3.87 -13.06
C PRO A 220 12.84 2.51 -13.49
N ASN A 221 11.84 1.95 -12.81
CA ASN A 221 11.35 0.61 -13.11
C ASN A 221 9.81 0.54 -13.06
N ILE A 222 9.25 -0.48 -13.70
CA ILE A 222 7.80 -0.70 -13.73
C ILE A 222 7.45 -2.17 -13.47
N PHE A 223 6.37 -2.35 -12.73
CA PHE A 223 5.79 -3.63 -12.36
C PHE A 223 4.39 -3.75 -12.98
N LEU A 224 4.20 -4.73 -13.86
CA LEU A 224 2.96 -4.91 -14.63
C LEU A 224 2.11 -6.02 -14.02
N ASP A 225 1.01 -5.66 -13.36
CA ASP A 225 0.02 -6.64 -12.92
C ASP A 225 -0.77 -7.18 -14.10
N THR A 226 -0.66 -8.48 -14.33
CA THR A 226 -1.27 -9.16 -15.46
C THR A 226 -2.11 -10.33 -14.98
N ALA A 227 -3.43 -10.19 -15.12
CA ALA A 227 -4.33 -11.34 -15.03
C ALA A 227 -4.22 -12.16 -16.33
N LEU A 228 -3.91 -13.45 -16.22
CA LEU A 228 -3.80 -14.34 -17.39
C LEU A 228 -5.14 -14.96 -17.79
N VAL A 229 -6.05 -15.09 -16.82
CA VAL A 229 -7.38 -15.67 -16.97
C VAL A 229 -8.40 -14.66 -16.43
N PRO A 230 -9.59 -14.51 -17.05
CA PRO A 230 -10.62 -13.62 -16.54
C PRO A 230 -11.03 -13.96 -15.08
N ASN A 231 -10.56 -13.18 -14.11
CA ASN A 231 -10.92 -13.31 -12.69
C ASN A 231 -12.24 -12.58 -12.42
N ILE A 232 -13.03 -13.04 -11.46
CA ILE A 232 -14.14 -12.31 -10.82
C ILE A 232 -13.72 -10.87 -10.45
N ARG A 233 -12.51 -10.69 -9.88
CA ARG A 233 -11.97 -9.36 -9.54
C ARG A 233 -11.86 -8.44 -10.76
N PHE A 234 -11.59 -8.99 -11.95
CA PHE A 234 -11.41 -8.23 -13.20
C PHE A 234 -12.57 -8.39 -14.21
N ARG A 235 -13.66 -9.11 -13.88
CA ARG A 235 -14.80 -9.39 -14.78
C ARG A 235 -15.46 -8.16 -15.41
N ARG A 236 -15.25 -6.97 -14.83
CA ARG A 236 -15.79 -5.70 -15.36
C ARG A 236 -14.96 -5.11 -16.50
N SER A 237 -13.72 -5.55 -16.67
CA SER A 237 -12.97 -5.28 -17.89
C SER A 237 -13.58 -6.14 -18.99
N LYS A 238 -14.48 -5.56 -19.80
CA LYS A 238 -14.96 -6.15 -21.07
C LYS A 238 -13.81 -6.48 -22.05
N THR A 239 -12.57 -6.15 -21.68
CA THR A 239 -11.36 -6.35 -22.48
C THR A 239 -10.64 -7.67 -22.23
N MET A 240 -10.93 -8.41 -21.15
CA MET A 240 -10.31 -9.73 -20.95
C MET A 240 -11.05 -10.78 -21.78
N SER A 241 -10.45 -11.11 -22.93
CA SER A 241 -10.93 -12.20 -23.77
C SER A 241 -10.59 -13.54 -23.11
N GLU A 242 -11.48 -14.53 -23.25
CA GLU A 242 -11.17 -15.94 -22.96
C GLU A 242 -10.06 -16.51 -23.87
N ASN A 243 -9.61 -15.71 -24.84
CA ASN A 243 -8.59 -16.03 -25.82
C ASN A 243 -7.18 -15.64 -25.30
N SER A 244 -6.34 -16.65 -25.02
CA SER A 244 -4.91 -16.50 -24.67
C SER A 244 -4.14 -15.61 -25.65
N LYS A 245 -4.54 -15.59 -26.93
CA LYS A 245 -3.95 -14.71 -27.94
C LYS A 245 -4.18 -13.23 -27.61
N ALA A 246 -5.39 -12.83 -27.26
CA ALA A 246 -5.68 -11.43 -26.97
C ALA A 246 -4.99 -10.97 -25.68
N THR A 247 -4.97 -11.80 -24.63
CA THR A 247 -4.21 -11.54 -23.41
C THR A 247 -2.71 -11.39 -23.70
N GLY A 248 -2.14 -12.29 -24.51
CA GLY A 248 -0.75 -12.17 -24.92
C GLY A 248 -0.46 -10.95 -25.81
N ASP A 249 -1.39 -10.53 -26.68
CA ASP A 249 -1.25 -9.31 -27.49
C ASP A 249 -1.24 -8.06 -26.59
N ASP A 250 -2.13 -8.00 -25.61
CA ASP A 250 -2.23 -6.89 -24.67
C ASP A 250 -1.01 -6.77 -23.76
N LEU A 251 -0.51 -7.90 -23.23
CA LEU A 251 0.73 -7.94 -22.44
C LEU A 251 1.94 -7.47 -23.27
N MET A 252 2.02 -7.86 -24.55
CA MET A 252 3.08 -7.39 -25.42
C MET A 252 3.00 -5.91 -25.71
N GLY A 253 1.80 -5.37 -25.92
CA GLY A 253 1.58 -3.94 -26.02
C GLY A 253 2.01 -3.20 -24.75
N ALA A 254 1.72 -3.76 -23.57
CA ALA A 254 2.15 -3.20 -22.28
C ALA A 254 3.68 -3.13 -22.17
N LEU A 255 4.36 -4.24 -22.50
CA LEU A 255 5.83 -4.32 -22.45
C LEU A 255 6.50 -3.35 -23.41
N MET A 256 6.00 -3.20 -24.63
CA MET A 256 6.53 -2.23 -25.59
C MET A 256 6.32 -0.78 -25.14
N ALA A 257 5.17 -0.49 -24.53
CA ALA A 257 4.89 0.84 -24.01
C ALA A 257 5.76 1.19 -22.79
N ALA A 258 5.99 0.22 -21.90
CA ALA A 258 6.91 0.33 -20.77
C ALA A 258 8.35 0.55 -21.25
N ASP A 259 8.82 -0.26 -22.20
CA ASP A 259 10.17 -0.13 -22.76
C ASP A 259 10.40 1.25 -23.39
N LYS A 260 9.44 1.71 -24.19
CA LYS A 260 9.48 3.05 -24.76
C LYS A 260 9.53 4.13 -23.68
N ALA A 261 8.66 4.07 -22.66
CA ALA A 261 8.61 5.10 -21.62
C ALA A 261 9.92 5.18 -20.81
N LEU A 262 10.52 4.04 -20.49
CA LEU A 262 11.81 3.98 -19.80
C LEU A 262 12.95 4.50 -20.68
N ALA A 263 12.96 4.16 -21.97
CA ALA A 263 13.94 4.68 -22.91
C ALA A 263 13.80 6.21 -23.11
N ASP A 264 12.57 6.70 -23.25
CA ASP A 264 12.28 8.14 -23.38
C ASP A 264 12.72 8.91 -22.11
N ALA A 265 12.59 8.30 -20.93
CA ALA A 265 13.09 8.84 -19.66
C ALA A 265 14.62 8.69 -19.47
N GLY A 266 15.34 8.18 -20.48
CA GLY A 266 16.79 8.06 -20.47
C GLY A 266 17.32 6.93 -19.57
N TYR A 267 16.50 5.92 -19.25
CA TYR A 267 16.96 4.78 -18.47
C TYR A 267 17.72 3.76 -19.33
N PRO A 268 18.89 3.26 -18.86
CA PRO A 268 19.63 2.22 -19.57
C PRO A 268 18.83 0.93 -19.64
N MET A 269 19.13 0.08 -20.61
CA MET A 269 18.45 -1.21 -20.81
C MET A 269 18.79 -2.17 -19.67
N ALA A 270 17.84 -2.42 -18.75
CA ALA A 270 17.95 -3.41 -17.68
C ALA A 270 19.28 -3.40 -16.91
N ALA A 271 19.75 -2.22 -16.52
CA ALA A 271 21.00 -2.06 -15.80
C ALA A 271 20.81 -2.17 -14.27
N THR A 272 21.93 -2.08 -13.57
CA THR A 272 21.98 -1.80 -12.14
C THR A 272 22.90 -0.61 -11.89
N THR A 273 22.62 0.17 -10.87
CA THR A 273 23.54 1.19 -10.32
C THR A 273 24.79 0.53 -9.71
N GLU A 274 25.77 1.34 -9.31
CA GLU A 274 26.99 0.86 -8.63
C GLU A 274 26.68 0.13 -7.31
N ASP A 275 25.68 0.60 -6.56
CA ASP A 275 25.19 -0.05 -5.36
C ASP A 275 24.25 -1.23 -5.66
N GLY A 276 23.98 -1.55 -6.93
CA GLY A 276 23.21 -2.72 -7.34
C GLY A 276 21.69 -2.53 -7.37
N ALA A 277 21.19 -1.30 -7.29
CA ALA A 277 19.77 -1.00 -7.47
C ALA A 277 19.37 -1.11 -8.95
N PRO A 278 18.22 -1.72 -9.28
CA PRO A 278 17.81 -1.94 -10.66
C PRO A 278 17.41 -0.63 -11.33
N MET A 279 17.75 -0.51 -12.62
CA MET A 279 17.43 0.65 -13.44
C MET A 279 16.93 0.23 -14.82
N GLY A 280 15.79 0.76 -15.23
CA GLY A 280 15.21 0.48 -16.53
C GLY A 280 14.69 -0.96 -16.67
N GLN A 281 14.24 -1.58 -15.58
CA GLN A 281 13.71 -2.94 -15.56
C GLN A 281 12.18 -2.95 -15.63
N VAL A 282 11.66 -4.01 -16.25
CA VAL A 282 10.22 -4.33 -16.28
C VAL A 282 10.02 -5.68 -15.63
N TYR A 283 9.12 -5.74 -14.65
CA TYR A 283 8.71 -6.96 -13.98
C TYR A 283 7.24 -7.23 -14.31
N ILE A 284 6.87 -8.51 -14.45
CA ILE A 284 5.46 -8.92 -14.63
C ILE A 284 5.02 -9.70 -13.40
N ASN A 285 3.87 -9.33 -12.84
CA ASN A 285 3.15 -10.17 -11.90
C ASN A 285 2.07 -10.96 -12.61
N PHE A 286 2.06 -12.27 -12.42
CA PHE A 286 0.92 -13.10 -12.76
C PHE A 286 -0.04 -13.15 -11.57
N VAL A 287 -0.93 -12.16 -11.52
CA VAL A 287 -1.89 -11.94 -10.43
C VAL A 287 -2.78 -13.17 -10.28
N ASP A 288 -2.89 -13.65 -9.04
CA ASP A 288 -3.71 -14.79 -8.64
C ASP A 288 -3.42 -16.07 -9.47
N LEU A 289 -2.20 -16.24 -10.00
CA LEU A 289 -1.82 -17.34 -10.91
C LEU A 289 -2.27 -18.71 -10.38
N MET A 290 -2.02 -18.95 -9.09
CA MET A 290 -2.30 -20.23 -8.43
C MET A 290 -3.80 -20.51 -8.25
N GLU A 291 -4.67 -19.52 -8.45
CA GLU A 291 -6.13 -19.72 -8.46
C GLU A 291 -6.63 -20.31 -9.79
N PHE A 292 -5.82 -20.23 -10.85
CA PHE A 292 -6.25 -20.58 -12.22
C PHE A 292 -5.51 -21.75 -12.84
N VAL A 293 -4.32 -22.09 -12.34
CA VAL A 293 -3.51 -23.20 -12.84
C VAL A 293 -3.33 -24.26 -11.76
N ASN A 294 -3.47 -25.53 -12.15
CA ASN A 294 -2.91 -26.65 -11.38
C ASN A 294 -1.80 -27.25 -12.23
N VAL A 295 -0.56 -27.08 -11.78
CA VAL A 295 0.63 -27.61 -12.47
C VAL A 295 0.92 -29.07 -12.10
N THR A 296 0.06 -29.69 -11.29
CA THR A 296 0.19 -31.08 -10.87
C THR A 296 -1.02 -31.92 -11.28
N SER A 297 -0.81 -33.22 -11.40
CA SER A 297 -1.90 -34.18 -11.59
C SER A 297 -2.71 -34.43 -10.30
N GLU A 298 -2.18 -34.01 -9.15
CA GLU A 298 -2.85 -34.14 -7.86
C GLU A 298 -3.88 -33.01 -7.69
N PRO A 299 -5.08 -33.29 -7.18
CA PRO A 299 -5.98 -32.23 -6.77
C PRO A 299 -5.33 -31.46 -5.61
N VAL A 300 -5.35 -30.13 -5.68
CA VAL A 300 -4.91 -29.29 -4.56
C VAL A 300 -5.74 -29.63 -3.33
N ARG A 301 -5.08 -29.94 -2.21
CA ARG A 301 -5.72 -30.38 -0.97
C ARG A 301 -6.38 -29.18 -0.28
N GLY A 302 -7.55 -28.78 -0.78
CA GLY A 302 -8.41 -27.83 -0.07
C GLY A 302 -9.07 -28.48 1.15
N ASN A 303 -9.22 -27.72 2.24
CA ASN A 303 -10.05 -28.10 3.39
C ASN A 303 -11.53 -28.18 2.95
N GLY A 304 -11.93 -29.35 2.45
CA GLY A 304 -13.24 -30.00 2.67
C GLY A 304 -14.57 -29.37 2.21
N ASP A 305 -14.77 -28.05 2.28
CA ASP A 305 -16.15 -27.57 2.55
C ASP A 305 -16.88 -26.85 1.39
N ASP A 306 -16.20 -26.44 0.31
CA ASP A 306 -16.92 -26.04 -0.92
C ASP A 306 -16.22 -26.52 -2.22
N PRO A 307 -16.69 -27.62 -2.82
CA PRO A 307 -16.19 -28.12 -4.11
C PRO A 307 -16.36 -27.11 -5.27
N ARG A 308 -17.23 -26.10 -5.14
CA ARG A 308 -17.47 -25.10 -6.19
C ARG A 308 -16.37 -24.04 -6.28
N ASP A 309 -15.54 -23.93 -5.25
CA ASP A 309 -14.49 -22.92 -5.16
C ASP A 309 -13.12 -23.41 -5.67
N TYR A 310 -12.91 -24.74 -5.75
CA TYR A 310 -11.69 -25.37 -6.27
C TYR A 310 -11.79 -25.86 -7.71
N ASN A 311 -12.99 -25.83 -8.30
CA ASN A 311 -13.26 -26.35 -9.65
C ASN A 311 -12.75 -25.47 -10.81
N MET A 312 -11.83 -24.53 -10.58
CA MET A 312 -11.27 -23.66 -11.63
C MET A 312 -9.80 -23.91 -11.99
N GLN A 313 -9.17 -24.94 -11.43
CA GLN A 313 -7.81 -25.31 -11.79
C GLN A 313 -7.79 -26.26 -12.99
N PHE A 314 -8.12 -25.72 -14.16
CA PHE A 314 -8.15 -26.50 -15.39
C PHE A 314 -6.74 -26.71 -15.92
N GLN A 315 -6.34 -27.95 -16.19
CA GLN A 315 -5.13 -28.25 -16.97
C GLN A 315 -5.11 -27.48 -18.30
N GLU A 316 -6.28 -27.17 -18.88
CA GLU A 316 -6.40 -26.30 -20.05
C GLU A 316 -5.82 -24.89 -19.83
N ASN A 317 -5.93 -24.34 -18.63
CA ASN A 317 -5.38 -23.02 -18.31
C ASN A 317 -3.86 -23.05 -18.28
N VAL A 318 -3.23 -24.16 -17.86
CA VAL A 318 -1.77 -24.34 -17.97
C VAL A 318 -1.35 -24.16 -19.43
N THR A 319 -1.98 -24.87 -20.36
CA THR A 319 -1.69 -24.74 -21.80
C THR A 319 -1.88 -23.32 -22.31
N LYS A 320 -2.95 -22.63 -21.89
CA LYS A 320 -3.20 -21.22 -22.28
C LYS A 320 -2.11 -20.28 -21.76
N VAL A 321 -1.67 -20.48 -20.53
CA VAL A 321 -0.59 -19.70 -19.92
C VAL A 321 0.75 -19.98 -20.59
N GLU A 322 1.06 -21.24 -20.90
CA GLU A 322 2.28 -21.63 -21.62
C GLU A 322 2.33 -21.03 -23.02
N GLN A 323 1.19 -20.92 -23.72
CA GLN A 323 1.12 -20.18 -24.99
C GLN A 323 1.48 -18.71 -24.83
N ILE A 324 1.12 -18.07 -23.71
CA ILE A 324 1.53 -16.69 -23.41
C ILE A 324 3.05 -16.66 -23.12
N PHE A 325 3.57 -17.61 -22.35
CA PHE A 325 5.01 -17.71 -22.07
C PHE A 325 5.84 -17.92 -23.34
N ASP A 326 5.41 -18.78 -24.25
CA ASP A 326 6.08 -19.00 -25.55
C ASP A 326 6.14 -17.73 -26.38
N ARG A 327 5.10 -16.90 -26.30
CA ARG A 327 5.09 -15.60 -26.97
C ARG A 327 6.05 -14.62 -26.31
N LEU A 328 6.11 -14.56 -24.99
CA LEU A 328 7.09 -13.74 -24.27
C LEU A 328 8.51 -14.14 -24.65
N LYS A 329 8.83 -15.45 -24.61
CA LYS A 329 10.15 -15.99 -25.01
C LYS A 329 10.50 -15.64 -26.46
N LYS A 330 9.54 -15.76 -27.37
CA LYS A 330 9.73 -15.41 -28.79
C LYS A 330 9.90 -13.91 -29.03
N ALA A 331 9.28 -13.07 -28.19
CA ALA A 331 9.48 -11.63 -28.23
C ALA A 331 10.88 -11.26 -27.73
N ASP A 332 11.29 -11.82 -26.59
CA ASP A 332 12.63 -11.62 -26.00
C ASP A 332 13.73 -12.05 -26.99
N SER A 333 13.57 -13.20 -27.67
CA SER A 333 14.53 -13.67 -28.69
C SER A 333 14.63 -12.75 -29.92
N LYS A 334 13.68 -11.84 -30.11
CA LYS A 334 13.68 -10.83 -31.18
C LYS A 334 14.11 -9.44 -30.69
N GLY A 335 14.56 -9.34 -29.44
CA GLY A 335 14.91 -8.06 -28.81
C GLY A 335 13.71 -7.23 -28.37
N VAL A 336 12.49 -7.79 -28.38
CA VAL A 336 11.30 -7.11 -27.86
C VAL A 336 11.13 -7.46 -26.38
N GLY A 337 11.05 -6.46 -25.51
CA GLY A 337 10.92 -6.70 -24.07
C GLY A 337 12.24 -7.09 -23.40
N GLN A 338 13.39 -6.64 -23.92
CA GLN A 338 14.71 -6.85 -23.29
C GLN A 338 14.78 -6.34 -21.83
N ARG A 339 13.90 -5.39 -21.47
CA ARG A 339 13.75 -4.92 -20.08
C ARG A 339 13.01 -5.88 -19.16
N LEU A 340 12.24 -6.83 -19.71
CA LEU A 340 11.53 -7.83 -18.92
C LEU A 340 12.57 -8.70 -18.19
N THR A 341 12.72 -8.53 -16.89
CA THR A 341 13.78 -9.18 -16.10
C THR A 341 13.24 -9.89 -14.87
N GLY A 342 12.00 -9.60 -14.45
CA GLY A 342 11.37 -10.21 -13.30
C GLY A 342 10.02 -10.86 -13.66
N ILE A 343 9.80 -12.04 -13.09
CA ILE A 343 8.54 -12.77 -13.11
C ILE A 343 8.10 -12.96 -11.66
N LEU A 344 6.90 -12.50 -11.35
CA LEU A 344 6.32 -12.61 -10.02
C LEU A 344 5.04 -13.42 -10.09
N TYR A 345 4.77 -14.12 -9.00
CA TYR A 345 3.57 -14.92 -8.87
C TYR A 345 3.07 -14.91 -7.44
N GLU A 346 1.74 -15.03 -7.34
CA GLU A 346 1.04 -14.99 -6.09
C GLU A 346 -0.23 -15.85 -6.11
N GLU A 347 -0.85 -15.94 -4.94
CA GLU A 347 -2.19 -16.51 -4.73
C GLU A 347 -2.96 -15.55 -3.83
N GLY A 348 -4.12 -15.07 -4.26
CA GLY A 348 -4.79 -13.93 -3.63
C GLY A 348 -5.69 -14.22 -2.43
N LYS A 349 -5.83 -15.48 -2.00
CA LYS A 349 -6.76 -15.89 -0.92
C LYS A 349 -6.07 -16.61 0.24
N GLY A 350 -4.76 -16.84 0.19
CA GLY A 350 -4.00 -17.58 1.21
C GLY A 350 -4.43 -19.02 1.41
N ARG A 351 -4.92 -19.69 0.35
CA ARG A 351 -5.38 -21.08 0.37
C ARG A 351 -4.30 -22.08 -0.03
N ALA A 352 -3.31 -21.64 -0.80
CA ALA A 352 -2.22 -22.50 -1.21
C ALA A 352 -1.34 -22.88 -0.01
N ASP A 353 -0.84 -24.12 0.00
CA ASP A 353 0.19 -24.51 0.96
C ASP A 353 1.59 -24.22 0.39
N TYR A 354 2.60 -24.27 1.26
CA TYR A 354 3.99 -24.01 0.89
C TYR A 354 4.54 -24.91 -0.25
N ARG A 355 4.00 -26.12 -0.45
CA ARG A 355 4.42 -27.06 -1.51
C ARG A 355 3.85 -26.64 -2.85
N ASP A 356 2.64 -26.09 -2.87
CA ASP A 356 2.04 -25.53 -4.08
C ASP A 356 2.89 -24.38 -4.62
N TYR A 357 3.39 -23.50 -3.74
CA TYR A 357 4.32 -22.44 -4.12
C TYR A 357 5.63 -22.98 -4.71
N ALA A 358 6.18 -24.04 -4.13
CA ALA A 358 7.38 -24.71 -4.65
C ALA A 358 7.16 -25.29 -6.05
N LYS A 359 6.03 -25.97 -6.27
CA LYS A 359 5.64 -26.54 -7.58
C LYS A 359 5.52 -25.45 -8.65
N ILE A 360 4.91 -24.31 -8.32
CA ILE A 360 4.78 -23.18 -9.23
C ILE A 360 6.14 -22.54 -9.52
N ALA A 361 7.01 -22.36 -8.52
CA ALA A 361 8.38 -21.88 -8.73
C ALA A 361 9.15 -22.77 -9.71
N GLN A 362 9.06 -24.09 -9.54
CA GLN A 362 9.71 -25.05 -10.42
C GLN A 362 9.15 -24.99 -11.85
N TRP A 363 7.83 -24.91 -12.00
CA TRP A 363 7.19 -24.78 -13.31
C TRP A 363 7.60 -23.49 -14.01
N LEU A 364 7.52 -22.33 -13.34
CA LEU A 364 7.98 -21.06 -13.89
C LEU A 364 9.47 -21.12 -14.27
N ARG A 365 10.31 -21.75 -13.45
CA ARG A 365 11.75 -21.89 -13.73
C ARG A 365 12.04 -22.72 -15.00
N SER A 366 11.18 -23.68 -15.35
CA SER A 366 11.29 -24.43 -16.62
C SER A 366 11.04 -23.57 -17.86
N HIS A 367 10.32 -22.45 -17.72
CA HIS A 367 10.01 -21.50 -18.78
C HIS A 367 10.92 -20.27 -18.77
N PHE A 368 11.38 -19.85 -17.58
CA PHE A 368 12.14 -18.61 -17.37
C PHE A 368 13.51 -18.91 -16.73
N PRO A 369 14.59 -19.03 -17.52
CA PRO A 369 15.90 -19.43 -17.02
C PRO A 369 16.55 -18.40 -16.07
N PRO A 370 17.30 -18.85 -15.05
CA PRO A 370 17.81 -17.98 -13.96
C PRO A 370 18.90 -17.01 -14.41
N GLN A 371 19.54 -17.24 -15.55
CA GLN A 371 20.52 -16.32 -16.13
C GLN A 371 19.86 -15.05 -16.70
N ARG A 372 18.54 -15.10 -16.94
CA ARG A 372 17.80 -14.04 -17.62
C ARG A 372 16.68 -13.44 -16.77
N TYR A 373 16.05 -14.26 -15.93
CA TYR A 373 14.84 -13.89 -15.20
C TYR A 373 14.96 -14.16 -13.70
N THR A 374 14.69 -13.12 -12.93
CA THR A 374 14.40 -13.20 -11.49
C THR A 374 12.98 -13.70 -11.29
N ILE A 375 12.79 -14.74 -10.48
CA ILE A 375 11.47 -15.23 -10.06
C ILE A 375 11.27 -14.91 -8.59
N LEU A 376 10.22 -14.17 -8.25
CA LEU A 376 9.89 -13.84 -6.85
C LEU A 376 8.50 -14.35 -6.49
N VAL A 377 8.37 -14.85 -5.26
CA VAL A 377 7.12 -15.36 -4.72
C VAL A 377 6.47 -14.36 -3.77
N HIS A 378 5.15 -14.19 -3.88
CA HIS A 378 4.33 -13.48 -2.91
C HIS A 378 3.26 -14.41 -2.36
N ALA A 379 3.24 -14.59 -1.04
CA ALA A 379 2.34 -15.55 -0.40
C ALA A 379 1.44 -14.85 0.61
N HIS A 380 0.13 -14.98 0.43
CA HIS A 380 -0.85 -14.43 1.37
C HIS A 380 -1.09 -15.41 2.53
N GLY A 381 -1.38 -14.86 3.71
CA GLY A 381 -1.76 -15.64 4.89
C GLY A 381 -3.17 -16.21 4.74
N GLY A 382 -3.46 -17.29 5.47
CA GLY A 382 -4.75 -17.98 5.45
C GLY A 382 -4.64 -19.43 5.92
N THR A 383 -3.53 -20.09 5.57
CA THR A 383 -3.14 -21.41 6.10
C THR A 383 -2.08 -21.34 7.20
N GLY A 384 -1.47 -20.17 7.43
CA GLY A 384 -0.33 -20.00 8.34
C GLY A 384 0.99 -20.57 7.79
N THR A 385 1.06 -20.78 6.47
CA THR A 385 2.23 -21.37 5.80
C THR A 385 2.97 -20.39 4.88
N GLU A 386 2.56 -19.12 4.84
CA GLU A 386 3.10 -18.09 3.94
C GLU A 386 4.62 -17.86 4.09
N HIS A 387 5.15 -17.99 5.30
CA HIS A 387 6.60 -17.90 5.54
C HIS A 387 7.35 -19.14 5.05
N ALA A 388 6.78 -20.33 5.25
CA ALA A 388 7.34 -21.57 4.71
C ALA A 388 7.28 -21.60 3.17
N ALA A 389 6.20 -21.07 2.58
CA ALA A 389 6.04 -20.93 1.14
C ALA A 389 7.18 -20.14 0.51
N SER A 390 7.66 -19.09 1.19
CA SER A 390 8.81 -18.30 0.73
C SER A 390 10.08 -19.14 0.63
N LEU A 391 10.38 -19.92 1.66
CA LEU A 391 11.58 -20.77 1.70
C LEU A 391 11.51 -21.89 0.68
N GLU A 392 10.36 -22.54 0.57
CA GLU A 392 10.15 -23.71 -0.29
C GLU A 392 10.12 -23.31 -1.77
N ALA A 393 9.54 -22.16 -2.11
CA ALA A 393 9.66 -21.57 -3.44
C ALA A 393 11.12 -21.26 -3.83
N VAL A 394 11.89 -20.67 -2.91
CA VAL A 394 13.31 -20.38 -3.15
C VAL A 394 14.09 -21.66 -3.30
N ASN A 395 13.86 -22.66 -2.45
CA ASN A 395 14.47 -23.97 -2.55
C ASN A 395 14.15 -24.66 -3.90
N ALA A 396 12.94 -24.46 -4.42
CA ALA A 396 12.47 -24.99 -5.70
C ALA A 396 12.89 -24.18 -6.94
N GLY A 397 13.66 -23.10 -6.77
CA GLY A 397 14.27 -22.38 -7.88
C GLY A 397 13.86 -20.91 -8.02
N ALA A 398 13.00 -20.37 -7.15
CA ALA A 398 12.81 -18.92 -7.06
C ALA A 398 14.13 -18.24 -6.62
N ASN A 399 14.25 -16.94 -6.91
CA ASN A 399 15.39 -16.11 -6.51
C ASN A 399 15.18 -15.44 -5.16
N GLY A 400 13.94 -15.33 -4.72
CA GLY A 400 13.61 -14.68 -3.45
C GLY A 400 12.13 -14.34 -3.36
N VAL A 401 11.82 -13.25 -2.66
CA VAL A 401 10.46 -12.93 -2.22
C VAL A 401 10.02 -11.54 -2.69
N TRP A 402 8.72 -11.43 -2.98
CA TRP A 402 8.00 -10.16 -3.02
C TRP A 402 7.12 -10.11 -1.77
N ALA A 403 7.40 -9.17 -0.88
CA ALA A 403 6.85 -9.16 0.47
C ALA A 403 6.96 -7.79 1.12
N GLY A 404 6.13 -7.55 2.13
CA GLY A 404 6.34 -6.46 3.09
C GLY A 404 7.32 -6.86 4.20
N PHE A 405 7.82 -5.87 4.94
CA PHE A 405 8.76 -6.10 6.03
C PHE A 405 8.11 -6.84 7.18
N ILE A 406 6.90 -6.43 7.54
CA ILE A 406 6.08 -7.05 8.58
C ILE A 406 4.94 -7.88 7.95
N PRO A 407 4.50 -8.98 8.60
CA PRO A 407 3.48 -9.86 8.03
C PRO A 407 2.07 -9.24 8.03
N GLN A 408 1.83 -8.21 8.85
CA GLN A 408 0.49 -7.61 9.02
C GLN A 408 0.08 -6.67 7.88
N ALA A 409 0.68 -6.71 6.69
CA ALA A 409 0.33 -5.77 5.62
C ALA A 409 -0.86 -6.19 4.73
N ALA A 410 -1.39 -7.42 4.83
CA ALA A 410 -2.54 -7.90 4.03
C ALA A 410 -3.75 -8.33 4.90
N GLN A 411 -4.95 -8.50 4.31
CA GLN A 411 -6.20 -8.87 5.03
C GLN A 411 -6.02 -10.00 6.04
N SER A 412 -5.40 -11.10 5.61
CA SER A 412 -5.04 -12.27 6.40
C SER A 412 -3.55 -12.34 6.73
N GLY A 413 -2.82 -11.26 6.49
CA GLY A 413 -1.36 -11.21 6.45
C GLY A 413 -0.78 -11.71 5.13
N HIS A 414 0.54 -11.59 4.98
CA HIS A 414 1.31 -12.15 3.88
C HIS A 414 2.72 -12.52 4.37
N ASN A 415 3.52 -13.13 3.51
CA ASN A 415 4.91 -13.42 3.81
C ASN A 415 5.69 -12.15 4.17
N SER A 416 6.52 -12.24 5.19
CA SER A 416 7.41 -11.17 5.64
C SER A 416 8.83 -11.46 5.14
N TYR A 417 9.47 -10.48 4.50
CA TYR A 417 10.87 -10.68 4.15
C TYR A 417 11.81 -10.54 5.35
N PHE A 418 11.41 -9.92 6.47
CA PHE A 418 12.17 -10.01 7.72
C PHE A 418 12.34 -11.48 8.12
N LEU A 419 11.24 -12.23 8.16
CA LEU A 419 11.27 -13.64 8.55
C LEU A 419 11.97 -14.50 7.50
N TYR A 420 11.84 -14.16 6.21
CA TYR A 420 12.63 -14.80 5.15
C TYR A 420 14.14 -14.63 5.40
N LEU A 421 14.59 -13.40 5.66
CA LEU A 421 16.01 -13.10 5.91
C LEU A 421 16.52 -13.76 7.20
N ASP A 422 15.75 -13.77 8.29
CA ASP A 422 16.11 -14.50 9.51
C ASP A 422 16.25 -16.01 9.26
N ASN A 423 15.36 -16.59 8.45
CA ASN A 423 15.44 -18.00 8.07
C ASN A 423 16.68 -18.28 7.21
N LEU A 424 17.09 -17.38 6.32
CA LEU A 424 18.34 -17.51 5.57
C LEU A 424 19.57 -17.46 6.50
N ILE A 425 19.61 -16.51 7.45
CA ILE A 425 20.67 -16.44 8.49
C ILE A 425 20.74 -17.74 9.28
N THR A 426 19.58 -18.28 9.66
CA THR A 426 19.47 -19.57 10.37
C THR A 426 20.00 -20.74 9.55
N ASN A 427 20.02 -20.61 8.22
CA ASN A 427 20.60 -21.59 7.29
C ASN A 427 22.05 -21.27 6.89
N GLY A 428 22.74 -20.39 7.61
CA GLY A 428 24.15 -20.10 7.38
C GLY A 428 24.42 -19.11 6.26
N ASN A 429 23.40 -18.39 5.77
CA ASN A 429 23.56 -17.47 4.64
C ASN A 429 24.24 -16.17 5.06
N GLU A 430 25.53 -16.04 4.73
CA GLU A 430 26.34 -14.87 5.05
C GLU A 430 25.96 -13.60 4.25
N HIS A 431 25.34 -13.77 3.07
CA HIS A 431 24.99 -12.64 2.21
C HIS A 431 23.96 -11.72 2.85
N VAL A 432 23.09 -12.25 3.72
CA VAL A 432 22.05 -11.47 4.39
C VAL A 432 22.66 -10.36 5.23
N TRP A 433 23.59 -10.68 6.13
CA TRP A 433 24.16 -9.70 7.06
C TRP A 433 25.04 -8.67 6.35
N GLY A 434 25.72 -9.08 5.29
CA GLY A 434 26.52 -8.18 4.45
C GLY A 434 25.69 -7.26 3.55
N THR A 435 24.42 -7.60 3.30
CA THR A 435 23.54 -6.84 2.39
C THR A 435 22.53 -5.97 3.12
N PHE A 436 21.99 -6.45 4.26
CA PHE A 436 20.89 -5.80 4.96
C PHE A 436 21.27 -5.40 6.39
N ASP A 437 20.78 -4.22 6.81
CA ASP A 437 21.01 -3.67 8.13
C ASP A 437 19.88 -4.04 9.09
N LEU A 438 19.83 -5.33 9.45
CA LEU A 438 18.77 -5.88 10.29
C LEU A 438 18.92 -5.59 11.79
N HIS A 439 20.01 -4.94 12.21
CA HIS A 439 20.34 -4.72 13.63
C HIS A 439 19.34 -3.84 14.39
N THR A 440 18.60 -2.99 13.69
CA THR A 440 17.49 -2.17 14.23
C THR A 440 16.11 -2.70 13.83
N GLY A 441 16.07 -3.88 13.19
CA GLY A 441 14.91 -4.37 12.47
C GLY A 441 13.65 -4.52 13.32
N ILE A 442 13.75 -4.82 14.62
CA ILE A 442 12.58 -4.91 15.51
C ILE A 442 11.93 -3.56 15.75
N GLU A 443 12.71 -2.53 16.07
CA GLU A 443 12.15 -1.20 16.34
C GLU A 443 11.64 -0.56 15.04
N LEU A 444 12.30 -0.85 13.91
CA LEU A 444 11.80 -0.47 12.60
C LEU A 444 10.46 -1.16 12.28
N ALA A 445 10.34 -2.46 12.57
CA ALA A 445 9.10 -3.21 12.38
C ALA A 445 7.96 -2.63 13.22
N LYS A 446 8.25 -2.22 14.46
CA LYS A 446 7.31 -1.54 15.35
C LYS A 446 6.94 -0.13 14.85
N ALA A 447 7.89 0.64 14.33
CA ALA A 447 7.63 1.95 13.76
C ALA A 447 6.73 1.86 12.51
N ILE A 448 6.99 0.89 11.63
CA ILE A 448 6.12 0.58 10.49
C ILE A 448 4.73 0.13 10.98
N TYR A 449 4.65 -0.70 12.02
CA TYR A 449 3.38 -1.09 12.61
C TYR A 449 2.59 0.14 13.11
N SER A 450 3.24 1.04 13.84
CA SER A 450 2.60 2.28 14.31
C SER A 450 2.07 3.13 13.16
N LEU A 451 2.88 3.28 12.09
CA LEU A 451 2.45 3.96 10.87
C LEU A 451 1.26 3.23 10.23
N ASN A 452 1.24 1.90 10.16
CA ASN A 452 0.16 1.15 9.53
C ASN A 452 -1.16 1.16 10.32
N PHE A 453 -1.10 0.99 11.64
CA PHE A 453 -2.28 0.69 12.46
C PHE A 453 -2.77 1.87 13.31
N LEU A 454 -2.07 3.01 13.26
CA LEU A 454 -2.33 4.15 14.14
C LEU A 454 -2.32 3.72 15.62
N SER A 455 -1.35 2.89 15.99
CA SER A 455 -1.31 2.23 17.29
C SER A 455 0.11 1.90 17.70
N VAL A 456 0.43 2.12 18.97
CA VAL A 456 1.67 1.63 19.60
C VAL A 456 1.43 0.33 20.39
N GLN A 457 0.20 -0.19 20.39
CA GLN A 457 -0.14 -1.50 20.95
C GLN A 457 0.23 -2.62 19.98
N TYR A 458 1.39 -3.20 20.22
CA TYR A 458 1.89 -4.27 19.37
C TYR A 458 1.24 -5.64 19.70
N PRO A 459 0.83 -6.42 18.69
CA PRO A 459 0.35 -7.78 18.88
C PRO A 459 1.42 -8.64 19.57
N LYS A 460 1.01 -9.35 20.63
CA LYS A 460 1.90 -10.21 21.42
C LYS A 460 2.33 -11.48 20.70
N ASP A 461 1.67 -11.81 19.61
CA ASP A 461 1.86 -13.00 18.78
C ASP A 461 2.61 -12.74 17.47
N CYS A 462 3.06 -11.50 17.22
CA CYS A 462 3.88 -11.24 16.06
C CYS A 462 5.21 -12.02 16.15
N PRO A 463 5.60 -12.79 15.10
CA PRO A 463 6.84 -13.56 15.10
C PRO A 463 8.12 -12.69 15.10
N ILE A 464 8.02 -11.38 14.87
CA ILE A 464 9.17 -10.46 14.86
C ILE A 464 9.44 -9.88 16.26
N TRP A 465 8.41 -9.49 17.01
CA TRP A 465 8.55 -8.73 18.27
C TRP A 465 7.69 -9.24 19.44
N GLY A 466 6.83 -10.25 19.23
CA GLY A 466 5.83 -10.69 20.19
C GLY A 466 6.39 -11.34 21.46
N GLU A 467 5.58 -11.41 22.52
CA GLU A 467 5.95 -12.04 23.80
C GLU A 467 6.33 -13.51 23.65
N TYR A 468 5.73 -14.25 22.71
CA TYR A 468 6.07 -15.66 22.50
C TYR A 468 7.52 -15.87 22.05
N VAL A 469 8.12 -14.83 21.45
CA VAL A 469 9.55 -14.81 21.11
C VAL A 469 10.40 -14.78 22.39
N LEU A 470 9.93 -14.10 23.43
CA LEU A 470 10.69 -13.84 24.67
C LEU A 470 10.42 -14.87 25.79
N ARG A 471 9.36 -15.68 25.72
CA ARG A 471 9.00 -16.63 26.79
C ARG A 471 10.02 -17.75 26.93
N THR A 472 10.63 -17.90 28.10
CA THR A 472 11.48 -19.04 28.44
C THR A 472 10.65 -20.34 28.39
N VAL A 473 11.07 -21.32 27.58
CA VAL A 473 10.47 -22.66 27.61
C VAL A 473 11.12 -23.43 28.76
N HIS A 474 10.30 -24.01 29.62
CA HIS A 474 10.76 -24.87 30.70
C HIS A 474 11.65 -25.99 30.15
N THR A 475 12.78 -26.27 30.80
CA THR A 475 13.81 -27.21 30.31
C THR A 475 13.26 -28.60 29.98
N ALA A 476 12.26 -29.08 30.74
CA ALA A 476 11.56 -30.33 30.48
C ALA A 476 10.83 -30.40 29.11
N PHE A 477 10.50 -29.27 28.50
CA PHE A 477 9.88 -29.16 27.17
C PHE A 477 10.86 -28.62 26.12
N LYS A 478 12.16 -28.59 26.41
CA LYS A 478 13.18 -28.21 25.44
C LYS A 478 13.43 -29.40 24.51
N ILE A 479 12.52 -29.57 23.56
CA ILE A 479 12.53 -30.70 22.60
C ILE A 479 13.62 -30.57 21.53
N THR A 480 14.15 -29.37 21.33
CA THR A 480 15.23 -29.11 20.38
C THR A 480 16.22 -28.08 20.94
N ASN A 481 17.46 -28.06 20.42
CA ASN A 481 18.41 -26.97 20.68
C ASN A 481 17.99 -25.63 20.03
N GLU A 482 16.84 -25.59 19.34
CA GLU A 482 16.45 -24.56 18.36
C GLU A 482 15.74 -23.33 18.96
N LEU A 483 15.79 -23.16 20.28
CA LEU A 483 15.40 -21.88 20.89
C LEU A 483 16.41 -20.76 20.63
N GLU A 484 17.47 -21.02 19.84
CA GLU A 484 18.47 -20.02 19.41
C GLU A 484 17.82 -18.78 18.78
N TRP A 485 16.71 -18.93 18.07
CA TRP A 485 16.05 -17.77 17.45
C TRP A 485 15.67 -16.69 18.47
N ARG A 486 15.35 -17.09 19.70
CA ARG A 486 14.92 -16.18 20.77
C ARG A 486 16.06 -15.32 21.31
N SER A 487 17.25 -15.92 21.47
CA SER A 487 18.46 -15.15 21.80
C SER A 487 18.82 -14.20 20.66
N ARG A 488 18.64 -14.62 19.40
CA ARG A 488 18.94 -13.76 18.24
C ARG A 488 18.05 -12.52 18.19
N THR A 489 16.77 -12.62 18.54
CA THR A 489 15.84 -11.48 18.48
C THR A 489 16.35 -10.27 19.27
N GLU A 490 16.78 -10.47 20.52
CA GLU A 490 17.28 -9.38 21.36
C GLU A 490 18.73 -9.00 21.01
N ASP A 491 19.59 -9.98 20.73
CA ASP A 491 21.03 -9.74 20.51
C ASP A 491 21.37 -9.23 19.10
N MET A 492 20.56 -9.57 18.09
CA MET A 492 20.89 -9.32 16.68
C MET A 492 20.02 -8.29 15.99
N TYR A 493 18.75 -8.14 16.38
CA TYR A 493 17.79 -7.31 15.64
C TYR A 493 17.24 -6.11 16.45
N HIS A 494 17.74 -5.93 17.67
CA HIS A 494 17.29 -4.91 18.60
C HIS A 494 18.47 -4.17 19.27
N TRP A 495 19.45 -3.79 18.46
CA TRP A 495 20.69 -3.19 18.93
C TRP A 495 20.54 -1.67 19.15
N TRP A 496 20.55 -1.24 20.41
CA TRP A 496 20.40 0.16 20.82
C TRP A 496 21.27 0.49 22.03
N SER A 497 21.69 1.76 22.15
CA SER A 497 22.22 2.25 23.41
C SER A 497 21.11 2.30 24.47
N HIS A 498 21.49 2.29 25.75
CA HIS A 498 20.51 2.38 26.84
C HIS A 498 19.70 3.68 26.77
N ASP A 499 20.37 4.80 26.47
CA ASP A 499 19.76 6.12 26.39
C ASP A 499 18.79 6.20 25.21
N ASP A 500 19.18 5.70 24.04
CA ASP A 500 18.30 5.63 22.86
C ASP A 500 17.03 4.83 23.15
N LYS A 501 17.18 3.67 23.78
CA LYS A 501 16.05 2.82 24.15
C LYS A 501 15.12 3.54 25.13
N GLN A 502 15.68 4.27 26.09
CA GLN A 502 14.89 5.03 27.06
C GLN A 502 14.06 6.14 26.37
N VAL A 503 14.64 6.85 25.41
CA VAL A 503 13.92 7.87 24.62
C VAL A 503 12.76 7.26 23.85
N LEU A 504 13.00 6.17 23.10
CA LEU A 504 11.95 5.49 22.34
C LEU A 504 10.85 4.91 23.24
N ASP A 505 11.21 4.36 24.40
CA ASP A 505 10.25 3.87 25.39
C ASP A 505 9.40 5.00 25.98
N GLU A 506 9.99 6.16 26.24
CA GLU A 506 9.27 7.33 26.75
C GLU A 506 8.25 7.85 25.74
N MET A 507 8.66 8.07 24.49
CA MET A 507 7.74 8.50 23.42
C MET A 507 6.57 7.53 23.22
N ARG A 508 6.85 6.21 23.25
CA ARG A 508 5.78 5.19 23.15
C ARG A 508 4.82 5.24 24.33
N ARG A 509 5.31 5.44 25.56
CA ARG A 509 4.46 5.60 26.74
C ARG A 509 3.54 6.80 26.62
N GLU A 510 4.03 7.92 26.09
CA GLU A 510 3.22 9.11 25.84
C GLU A 510 2.14 8.86 24.78
N LEU A 511 2.51 8.23 23.66
CA LEU A 511 1.55 7.85 22.60
C LEU A 511 0.47 6.88 23.11
N HIS A 512 0.87 5.89 23.92
CA HIS A 512 -0.08 4.97 24.55
C HIS A 512 -1.08 5.67 25.46
N ALA A 513 -0.67 6.75 26.13
CA ALA A 513 -1.53 7.48 27.05
C ALA A 513 -2.70 8.20 26.34
N VAL A 514 -2.52 8.54 25.06
CA VAL A 514 -3.52 9.26 24.25
C VAL A 514 -4.29 8.37 23.26
N GLU A 515 -3.88 7.11 23.09
CA GLU A 515 -4.52 6.18 22.17
C GLU A 515 -5.93 5.77 22.66
N PRO A 516 -6.98 5.88 21.82
CA PRO A 516 -8.33 5.52 22.21
C PRO A 516 -8.45 4.01 22.41
N ARG A 517 -8.95 3.60 23.58
CA ARG A 517 -9.23 2.19 23.88
C ARG A 517 -10.38 1.69 23.00
N GLY A 518 -10.18 0.56 22.31
CA GLY A 518 -11.25 -0.15 21.59
C GLY A 518 -11.52 0.32 20.16
N ALA A 519 -10.52 0.89 19.48
CA ALA A 519 -10.67 1.40 18.10
C ALA A 519 -10.96 0.32 17.04
N TYR A 520 -10.83 -0.96 17.37
CA TYR A 520 -11.09 -2.08 16.48
C TYR A 520 -12.34 -2.86 16.92
N GLN A 521 -13.42 -2.72 16.16
CA GLN A 521 -14.59 -3.60 16.27
C GLN A 521 -14.47 -4.72 15.25
N GLU A 522 -14.32 -5.97 15.70
CA GLU A 522 -14.17 -7.15 14.85
C GLU A 522 -15.51 -7.70 14.30
N SER A 523 -16.64 -7.06 14.58
CA SER A 523 -17.95 -7.66 14.34
C SER A 523 -18.58 -7.38 12.97
N SER A 524 -17.89 -6.68 12.06
CA SER A 524 -18.44 -6.37 10.73
C SER A 524 -18.19 -7.49 9.71
N ARG A 525 -19.16 -7.71 8.80
CA ARG A 525 -19.01 -8.64 7.67
C ARG A 525 -18.09 -8.07 6.61
N TYR A 526 -18.19 -6.76 6.36
CA TYR A 526 -17.34 -6.05 5.43
C TYR A 526 -16.41 -5.13 6.18
N ARG A 527 -15.21 -4.98 5.63
CA ARG A 527 -14.20 -4.07 6.14
C ARG A 527 -13.71 -3.19 5.00
N ILE A 528 -13.61 -1.90 5.26
CA ILE A 528 -13.06 -0.95 4.29
C ILE A 528 -11.62 -0.61 4.62
N ALA A 529 -10.77 -0.71 3.60
CA ALA A 529 -9.46 -0.08 3.54
C ALA A 529 -9.44 0.82 2.28
N PRO A 530 -9.22 2.15 2.40
CA PRO A 530 -9.44 3.10 1.30
C PRO A 530 -8.73 2.79 -0.02
N LEU A 531 -7.51 2.27 0.07
CA LEU A 531 -6.64 1.97 -1.07
C LEU A 531 -6.86 0.55 -1.64
N VAL A 532 -7.68 -0.27 -1.00
CA VAL A 532 -7.80 -1.70 -1.33
C VAL A 532 -9.23 -2.08 -1.66
N SER A 533 -10.18 -1.58 -0.87
CA SER A 533 -11.59 -1.87 -1.06
C SER A 533 -12.09 -1.23 -2.35
N ASP A 534 -12.57 -2.07 -3.26
CA ASP A 534 -13.22 -1.58 -4.47
C ASP A 534 -14.55 -0.87 -4.13
N PRO A 535 -15.08 -0.04 -5.05
CA PRO A 535 -16.35 0.66 -4.85
C PRO A 535 -17.54 -0.22 -4.47
N LEU A 536 -17.62 -1.46 -4.94
CA LEU A 536 -18.70 -2.36 -4.55
C LEU A 536 -18.53 -2.82 -3.09
N THR A 537 -17.33 -3.20 -2.67
CA THR A 537 -17.02 -3.57 -1.28
C THR A 537 -17.35 -2.44 -0.31
N ILE A 538 -17.00 -1.19 -0.65
CA ILE A 538 -17.37 0.00 0.13
C ILE A 538 -18.91 0.15 0.19
N GLY A 539 -19.59 -0.02 -0.95
CA GLY A 539 -21.05 0.01 -1.01
C GLY A 539 -21.72 -1.08 -0.17
N GLU A 540 -21.18 -2.30 -0.15
CA GLU A 540 -21.70 -3.39 0.69
C GLU A 540 -21.59 -3.05 2.18
N ARG A 541 -20.45 -2.51 2.62
CA ARG A 541 -20.26 -2.05 4.00
C ARG A 541 -21.26 -0.95 4.38
N LEU A 542 -21.52 0.01 3.50
CA LEU A 542 -22.55 1.03 3.74
C LEU A 542 -23.97 0.47 3.80
N GLY A 543 -24.23 -0.57 3.02
CA GLY A 543 -25.49 -1.32 3.09
C GLY A 543 -25.67 -1.99 4.45
N GLU A 544 -24.60 -2.57 5.00
CA GLU A 544 -24.57 -3.21 6.32
C GLU A 544 -24.93 -2.22 7.45
N VAL A 545 -24.38 -1.00 7.41
CA VAL A 545 -24.66 0.05 8.41
C VAL A 545 -25.89 0.92 8.07
N GLY A 546 -26.63 0.60 7.00
CA GLY A 546 -27.90 1.26 6.67
C GLY A 546 -27.79 2.69 6.11
N PHE A 547 -26.64 3.09 5.55
CA PHE A 547 -26.42 4.44 5.02
C PHE A 547 -26.68 4.61 3.52
N ILE A 548 -27.15 3.56 2.82
CA ILE A 548 -27.47 3.65 1.39
C ILE A 548 -28.91 4.10 1.15
N LYS A 549 -29.06 5.18 0.38
CA LYS A 549 -30.34 5.60 -0.20
C LYS A 549 -30.40 5.30 -1.68
N LYS A 550 -31.47 4.62 -2.12
CA LYS A 550 -31.66 4.23 -3.52
C LYS A 550 -31.78 5.43 -4.46
N ASN A 551 -32.52 6.47 -4.08
CA ASN A 551 -32.71 7.69 -4.89
C ASN A 551 -33.08 7.42 -6.37
N GLY A 552 -33.94 6.42 -6.62
CA GLY A 552 -34.35 6.00 -7.97
C GLY A 552 -33.45 4.96 -8.64
N ARG A 553 -32.34 4.55 -8.00
CA ARG A 553 -31.44 3.49 -8.46
C ARG A 553 -31.86 2.11 -7.92
N THR A 554 -31.43 1.05 -8.59
CA THR A 554 -31.43 -0.28 -7.97
C THR A 554 -30.49 -0.30 -6.76
N ILE A 555 -30.64 -1.30 -5.87
CA ILE A 555 -29.75 -1.40 -4.71
C ILE A 555 -28.28 -1.55 -5.12
N GLN A 556 -28.01 -2.29 -6.20
CA GLN A 556 -26.66 -2.53 -6.70
C GLN A 556 -26.03 -1.27 -7.30
N GLU A 557 -26.79 -0.51 -8.08
CA GLU A 557 -26.35 0.78 -8.61
C GLU A 557 -26.14 1.81 -7.49
N ALA A 558 -26.99 1.81 -6.46
CA ALA A 558 -26.83 2.67 -5.30
C ALA A 558 -25.54 2.33 -4.53
N LYS A 559 -25.27 1.03 -4.28
CA LYS A 559 -24.01 0.57 -3.68
C LYS A 559 -22.79 1.04 -4.47
N LEU A 560 -22.81 0.84 -5.79
CA LEU A 560 -21.71 1.24 -6.66
C LEU A 560 -21.51 2.76 -6.70
N HIS A 561 -22.60 3.54 -6.75
CA HIS A 561 -22.56 5.00 -6.72
C HIS A 561 -21.94 5.51 -5.42
N TYR A 562 -22.50 5.10 -4.28
CA TYR A 562 -22.00 5.52 -2.97
C TYR A 562 -20.55 5.09 -2.75
N GLY A 563 -20.20 3.84 -3.05
CA GLY A 563 -18.85 3.37 -2.83
C GLY A 563 -17.81 4.09 -3.69
N ARG A 564 -18.13 4.45 -4.94
CA ARG A 564 -17.23 5.26 -5.78
C ARG A 564 -17.08 6.69 -5.24
N SER A 565 -18.19 7.36 -4.92
CA SER A 565 -18.13 8.72 -4.40
C SER A 565 -17.42 8.79 -3.04
N MET A 566 -17.57 7.76 -2.21
CA MET A 566 -16.83 7.64 -0.96
C MET A 566 -15.34 7.42 -1.19
N GLN A 567 -14.95 6.55 -2.12
CA GLN A 567 -13.54 6.36 -2.46
C GLN A 567 -12.89 7.67 -2.88
N GLU A 568 -13.57 8.49 -3.71
CA GLU A 568 -13.10 9.82 -4.09
C GLU A 568 -12.89 10.73 -2.87
N ILE A 569 -13.81 10.73 -1.90
CA ILE A 569 -13.66 11.52 -0.67
C ILE A 569 -12.53 10.99 0.22
N MET A 570 -12.42 9.66 0.37
CA MET A 570 -11.35 9.05 1.17
C MET A 570 -9.97 9.39 0.60
N LEU A 571 -9.79 9.29 -0.72
CA LEU A 571 -8.57 9.70 -1.42
C LEU A 571 -8.27 11.18 -1.19
N ALA A 572 -9.28 12.06 -1.32
CA ALA A 572 -9.12 13.49 -1.07
C ALA A 572 -8.68 13.81 0.37
N ILE A 573 -9.22 13.11 1.37
CA ILE A 573 -8.82 13.26 2.78
C ILE A 573 -7.37 12.82 2.98
N MET A 574 -6.97 11.68 2.42
CA MET A 574 -5.59 11.20 2.52
C MET A 574 -4.59 12.11 1.79
N ASN A 575 -4.97 12.64 0.61
CA ASN A 575 -4.18 13.63 -0.14
C ASN A 575 -4.04 14.96 0.59
N ALA A 576 -4.95 15.27 1.52
CA ALA A 576 -4.84 16.42 2.40
C ALA A 576 -3.92 16.15 3.61
N GLY A 577 -3.25 15.00 3.69
CA GLY A 577 -2.41 14.64 4.84
C GLY A 577 -3.20 14.22 6.09
N ILE A 578 -4.52 14.05 5.96
CA ILE A 578 -5.41 13.77 7.07
C ILE A 578 -5.60 12.26 7.24
N ARG A 579 -5.46 11.79 8.48
CA ARG A 579 -5.68 10.40 8.86
C ARG A 579 -7.03 10.20 9.56
N ALA A 580 -7.77 9.18 9.10
CA ALA A 580 -9.10 8.87 9.60
C ALA A 580 -9.36 7.36 9.62
N ASN A 581 -10.21 6.91 10.54
CA ASN A 581 -10.74 5.55 10.54
C ASN A 581 -11.95 5.48 9.61
N PHE A 582 -11.77 4.96 8.41
CA PHE A 582 -12.81 4.92 7.37
C PHE A 582 -13.81 3.76 7.53
N ASP A 583 -13.62 2.88 8.51
CA ASP A 583 -14.55 1.78 8.81
C ASP A 583 -15.40 2.04 10.07
N ALA A 584 -15.07 3.10 10.82
CA ALA A 584 -15.86 3.57 11.95
C ALA A 584 -17.24 4.07 11.49
N GLU A 585 -18.30 3.64 12.18
CA GLU A 585 -19.69 3.97 11.81
C GLU A 585 -19.94 5.48 11.75
N GLU A 586 -19.38 6.26 12.67
CA GLU A 586 -19.48 7.72 12.67
C GLU A 586 -18.89 8.32 11.38
N MET A 587 -17.68 7.90 11.01
CA MET A 587 -17.02 8.37 9.79
C MET A 587 -17.80 7.93 8.54
N LEU A 588 -18.27 6.68 8.49
CA LEU A 588 -19.11 6.17 7.39
C LEU A 588 -20.40 6.98 7.23
N SER A 589 -21.05 7.36 8.34
CA SER A 589 -22.23 8.21 8.32
C SER A 589 -21.91 9.59 7.74
N ARG A 590 -20.78 10.19 8.13
CA ARG A 590 -20.34 11.49 7.60
C ARG A 590 -20.02 11.44 6.12
N LEU A 591 -19.27 10.45 5.68
CA LEU A 591 -18.99 10.24 4.27
C LEU A 591 -20.29 10.12 3.46
N ALA A 592 -21.29 9.39 3.97
CA ALA A 592 -22.57 9.22 3.27
C ALA A 592 -23.32 10.56 3.16
N GLN A 593 -23.28 11.38 4.21
CA GLN A 593 -23.85 12.73 4.20
C GLN A 593 -23.17 13.63 3.16
N TRP A 594 -21.84 13.58 3.05
CA TRP A 594 -21.10 14.37 2.06
C TRP A 594 -21.39 13.92 0.62
N VAL A 595 -21.52 12.60 0.37
CA VAL A 595 -21.99 12.08 -0.92
C VAL A 595 -23.37 12.64 -1.27
N GLU A 596 -24.31 12.65 -0.32
CA GLU A 596 -25.65 13.20 -0.54
C GLU A 596 -25.64 14.71 -0.82
N LEU A 597 -24.80 15.47 -0.11
CA LEU A 597 -24.64 16.91 -0.33
C LEU A 597 -24.08 17.21 -1.73
N ARG A 598 -23.09 16.43 -2.17
CA ARG A 598 -22.54 16.52 -3.53
C ARG A 598 -23.58 16.19 -4.60
N ASP A 599 -24.29 15.07 -4.45
CA ASP A 599 -25.38 14.67 -5.35
C ASP A 599 -26.43 15.80 -5.50
N LEU A 600 -26.75 16.48 -4.40
CA LEU A 600 -27.64 17.65 -4.43
C LEU A 600 -27.00 18.79 -5.23
N LYS A 601 -25.76 19.18 -4.93
CA LYS A 601 -25.04 20.30 -5.60
C LYS A 601 -24.93 20.07 -7.11
N GLU A 602 -24.64 18.85 -7.54
CA GLU A 602 -24.59 18.47 -8.96
C GLU A 602 -25.96 18.59 -9.63
N LYS A 603 -27.04 18.12 -8.97
CA LYS A 603 -28.41 18.29 -9.49
C LYS A 603 -28.79 19.76 -9.64
N ALA A 604 -28.40 20.62 -8.70
CA ALA A 604 -28.63 22.06 -8.83
C ALA A 604 -27.88 22.70 -10.00
N ARG A 605 -26.64 22.28 -10.26
CA ARG A 605 -25.86 22.74 -11.42
C ARG A 605 -26.48 22.34 -12.76
N GLN A 606 -27.19 21.21 -12.80
CA GLN A 606 -27.88 20.72 -14.01
C GLN A 606 -29.22 21.43 -14.27
N LEU A 607 -29.76 22.19 -13.31
CA LEU A 607 -30.97 22.98 -13.55
C LEU A 607 -30.64 24.13 -14.52
N PRO A 608 -31.46 24.37 -15.57
CA PRO A 608 -31.19 25.40 -16.56
C PRO A 608 -31.01 26.78 -15.93
N GLN A 609 -29.82 27.38 -16.08
CA GLN A 609 -29.48 28.70 -15.53
C GLN A 609 -30.02 29.88 -16.37
N GLY A 610 -31.08 29.68 -17.16
CA GLY A 610 -31.55 30.66 -18.14
C GLY A 610 -32.55 31.69 -17.59
N ALA A 611 -32.32 32.97 -17.91
CA ALA A 611 -33.20 34.11 -17.64
C ALA A 611 -34.62 34.03 -18.27
N ASN A 612 -34.91 32.99 -19.04
CA ASN A 612 -36.23 32.72 -19.64
C ASN A 612 -37.07 31.70 -18.85
N ALA A 613 -36.63 31.28 -17.67
CA ALA A 613 -37.45 30.44 -16.79
C ALA A 613 -38.53 31.27 -16.06
N THR A 614 -39.41 31.96 -16.81
CA THR A 614 -40.54 32.74 -16.28
C THR A 614 -41.72 31.87 -15.84
N GLY A 615 -41.59 30.54 -15.93
CA GLY A 615 -42.56 29.59 -15.42
C GLY A 615 -42.56 29.53 -13.89
N THR A 616 -43.70 29.80 -13.27
CA THR A 616 -43.92 29.70 -11.80
C THR A 616 -43.59 28.32 -11.23
N SER A 617 -43.57 27.25 -12.04
CA SER A 617 -43.15 25.91 -11.62
C SER A 617 -41.64 25.79 -11.39
N PHE A 618 -40.81 26.40 -12.24
CA PHE A 618 -39.35 26.34 -12.13
C PHE A 618 -38.86 27.06 -10.87
N ASN A 619 -39.38 28.26 -10.60
CA ASN A 619 -39.07 29.01 -9.39
C ASN A 619 -39.46 28.24 -8.11
N ARG A 620 -40.58 27.52 -8.11
CA ARG A 620 -40.99 26.68 -6.97
C ARG A 620 -40.07 25.48 -6.77
N GLU A 621 -39.61 24.84 -7.85
CA GLU A 621 -38.70 23.70 -7.76
C GLU A 621 -37.31 24.12 -7.30
N HIS A 622 -36.78 25.22 -7.83
CA HIS A 622 -35.52 25.81 -7.39
C HIS A 622 -35.57 26.24 -5.92
N GLN A 623 -36.64 26.91 -5.47
CA GLN A 623 -36.84 27.28 -4.06
C GLN A 623 -36.94 26.06 -3.14
N ARG A 624 -37.70 25.03 -3.54
CA ARG A 624 -37.79 23.76 -2.78
C ARG A 624 -36.43 23.09 -2.68
N TRP A 625 -35.63 23.15 -3.74
CA TRP A 625 -34.29 22.58 -3.74
C TRP A 625 -33.35 23.37 -2.81
N GLN A 626 -33.33 24.70 -2.90
CA GLN A 626 -32.55 25.56 -2.00
C GLN A 626 -32.93 25.34 -0.53
N GLN A 627 -34.23 25.19 -0.24
CA GLN A 627 -34.71 24.89 1.11
C GLN A 627 -34.25 23.51 1.58
N ARG A 628 -34.37 22.46 0.74
CA ARG A 628 -33.90 21.10 1.07
C ARG A 628 -32.38 21.08 1.30
N TRP A 629 -31.63 21.76 0.45
CA TRP A 629 -30.18 21.87 0.58
C TRP A 629 -29.81 22.59 1.89
N SER A 630 -30.43 23.73 2.18
CA SER A 630 -30.22 24.48 3.43
C SER A 630 -30.59 23.66 4.68
N GLN A 631 -31.72 22.96 4.67
CA GLN A 631 -32.11 22.06 5.78
C GLN A 631 -31.12 20.91 5.97
N LYS A 632 -30.69 20.28 4.87
CA LYS A 632 -29.69 19.21 4.91
C LYS A 632 -28.36 19.70 5.46
N TRP A 633 -27.92 20.87 5.02
CA TRP A 633 -26.71 21.54 5.50
C TRP A 633 -26.77 21.82 7.00
N GLN A 634 -27.90 22.33 7.49
CA GLN A 634 -28.12 22.54 8.92
C GLN A 634 -28.09 21.22 9.71
N GLN A 635 -28.64 20.12 9.18
CA GLN A 635 -28.55 18.80 9.82
C GLN A 635 -27.11 18.30 9.92
N VAL A 636 -26.31 18.47 8.86
CA VAL A 636 -24.88 18.09 8.87
C VAL A 636 -24.11 18.90 9.91
N ARG A 637 -24.43 20.20 10.04
CA ARG A 637 -23.84 21.09 11.06
C ARG A 637 -24.23 20.78 12.50
N ALA A 638 -25.49 20.39 12.75
CA ALA A 638 -26.06 20.23 14.10
C ALA A 638 -25.56 19.00 14.87
N PHE A 639 -24.79 18.15 14.21
CA PHE A 639 -24.36 16.88 14.75
C PHE A 639 -23.19 17.11 15.73
N PRO A 640 -23.32 16.68 17.00
CA PRO A 640 -22.45 17.11 18.10
C PRO A 640 -21.00 16.74 17.82
N VAL A 641 -20.10 17.69 18.01
CA VAL A 641 -18.66 17.41 18.09
C VAL A 641 -18.44 16.69 19.42
N PRO A 642 -17.87 15.48 19.44
CA PRO A 642 -17.40 14.89 20.68
C PRO A 642 -16.44 15.90 21.31
N THR A 643 -16.82 16.48 22.44
CA THR A 643 -15.94 17.41 23.15
C THR A 643 -14.79 16.57 23.67
N PRO A 644 -13.53 16.85 23.28
CA PRO A 644 -12.39 16.16 23.86
C PRO A 644 -12.43 16.42 25.37
N LYS A 645 -12.42 15.35 26.17
CA LYS A 645 -12.31 15.45 27.62
C LYS A 645 -10.86 15.69 28.02
#